data_AF-A0A7C4UFV6-F1
#
_entry.id   AF-A0A7C4UFV6-F1
#
_cell.length_a   1.000
_cell.length_b   1.000
_cell.length_c   1.000
_cell.angle_alpha   90.00
_cell.angle_beta   90.00
_cell.angle_gamma   90.00
#
_symmetry.space_group_name_H-M   'P 1'
#
loop_
_entity.id
_entity.type
_entity.pdbx_description
1 polymer ?
#
loop_
_entity_poly.entity_id
_entity_poly.type
_entity_poly.pdbx_seq_one_letter_code
_entity_poly.pdbx_strand_id
1 'polypeptide(L)'
;MRVKYLFLLFLVLCMGLYAETTESIYVRFKMVEPKNTRYFVKLGGYVHIPNWYIPVAYIPGNALQNPEFWVKADDYTSWFDLKKHAGNLLHGRLNRSGGVAEFPNITADFITEKPYEFRSVIIEIATRPDEKSIVKRFQESYRGSLTSFLVSKNIEKDAEFLETAGQMTERHLLWARQATGGKRNSPEKLIIQTSFWAPQREELNLKEGEVLWLLGFNTVENQMKEVKEKFNFRVPGHMWANFGPDVSKDDAETQVQKTYSNYVRSGIKLEPGTIFNFSDEVTCPEIKNNPVALRNFHDYLKTQKIKPEFFGVKKIEDVVPIESPRQLKERQEQNGKFANRIFYYTCRFRQISTNQKFKWLTEAVHKYFGNVYTSTLVADHPYFAGTGLGMGMGPNPAWGSTPLACDWFAMAREKVVDIAGIEDWMGLQYMYGPNWTWEGFQLMGFQASIFRSGSDGTMPVIAWITPSDEINLRLKTSSALCQGAKHFFYWTYGPTATSTENYWSDLKGEYDGIAKMTRQLSIAENIIAEGKLRPTKVALLYSISSDLWQPYGYIHMLERRMTYFALVHQHYLVDMITEEDVIAGKLKKYSVLYVTDPCIHEKAIEEIKNWVRNGGYIRGTCGAGTKNQFNEDIPGLAEVFGIKPHPDVMIQQGKWHVRGALNDINYIDIISSVRGNPVYTSNLGAIGVKVTFKPTTAKVFATFTNGTPAGVINIYGRGKAEFIGSCPGIAYAKEAKFVFNELKEKWKDENRQWVLGEIIKKAEKLVEISQPVVEAGIYDADKGSALVLANFTYKPINDLNVEMNIGKKVKHVFSCEKGNLNFVLTPDRNGYKIKFSLPLDINDIVLVNF
;
A
#
# COMPACT_ATOMS: atom_id res chain seq x y z
N MET A 1 -27.01 63.87 19.87
CA MET A 1 -25.80 63.15 19.43
C MET A 1 -26.21 62.24 18.26
N ARG A 2 -26.32 62.67 16.99
CA ARG A 2 -25.33 63.31 16.10
C ARG A 2 -23.97 62.62 16.12
N VAL A 3 -23.59 62.16 14.91
CA VAL A 3 -22.29 61.62 14.46
C VAL A 3 -22.06 60.12 14.69
N LYS A 4 -22.54 59.27 13.75
CA LYS A 4 -21.88 58.01 13.33
C LYS A 4 -22.49 57.31 12.09
N TYR A 5 -23.07 58.07 11.15
CA TYR A 5 -23.65 57.53 9.90
C TYR A 5 -23.07 58.13 8.61
N LEU A 6 -21.85 58.67 8.66
CA LEU A 6 -21.22 59.30 7.49
C LEU A 6 -19.89 58.68 7.04
N PHE A 7 -19.48 57.55 7.61
CA PHE A 7 -18.23 56.86 7.23
C PHE A 7 -18.42 55.57 6.41
N LEU A 8 -19.67 55.14 6.18
CA LEU A 8 -19.96 53.91 5.44
C LEU A 8 -20.27 54.12 3.94
N LEU A 9 -20.42 55.36 3.48
CA LEU A 9 -20.82 55.64 2.09
C LEU A 9 -19.65 56.03 1.16
N PHE A 10 -18.44 56.24 1.68
CA PHE A 10 -17.28 56.67 0.87
C PHE A 10 -16.21 55.58 0.67
N LEU A 11 -16.35 54.41 1.31
CA LEU A 11 -15.47 53.25 1.13
C LEU A 11 -16.08 52.14 0.25
N VAL A 12 -17.30 52.33 -0.25
CA VAL A 12 -18.00 51.43 -1.19
C VAL A 12 -17.83 51.89 -2.66
N LEU A 13 -17.16 53.02 -2.90
CA LEU A 13 -16.94 53.57 -4.25
C LEU A 13 -15.48 53.54 -4.74
N CYS A 14 -14.62 52.75 -4.07
CA CYS A 14 -13.24 52.46 -4.51
C CYS A 14 -12.86 50.97 -4.39
N MET A 15 -13.85 50.07 -4.36
CA MET A 15 -13.62 48.71 -4.86
C MET A 15 -13.96 48.73 -6.34
N GLY A 16 -12.97 49.12 -7.14
CA GLY A 16 -12.99 48.80 -8.55
C GLY A 16 -13.29 47.31 -8.65
N LEU A 17 -14.39 46.99 -9.32
CA LEU A 17 -14.63 45.68 -9.90
C LEU A 17 -13.40 45.38 -10.78
N TYR A 18 -12.37 44.73 -10.21
CA TYR A 18 -11.58 43.80 -10.97
C TYR A 18 -12.53 42.66 -11.30
N ALA A 19 -13.38 42.87 -12.30
CA ALA A 19 -13.81 41.77 -13.12
C ALA A 19 -12.50 41.15 -13.61
N GLU A 20 -12.15 39.97 -13.11
CA GLU A 20 -11.25 39.09 -13.86
C GLU A 20 -11.87 39.00 -15.25
N THR A 21 -11.34 39.75 -16.21
CA THR A 21 -11.51 39.45 -17.61
C THR A 21 -10.91 38.06 -17.74
N THR A 22 -11.75 37.04 -17.66
CA THR A 22 -11.33 35.66 -17.80
C THR A 22 -10.92 35.49 -19.25
N GLU A 23 -9.64 35.75 -19.53
CA GLU A 23 -9.08 35.60 -20.88
C GLU A 23 -9.46 34.22 -21.40
N SER A 24 -10.01 34.20 -22.61
CA SER A 24 -10.41 32.94 -23.24
C SER A 24 -9.18 32.23 -23.81
N ILE A 25 -9.32 30.96 -24.15
CA ILE A 25 -8.22 30.15 -24.72
C ILE A 25 -8.67 29.71 -26.10
N TYR A 26 -7.98 30.18 -27.12
CA TYR A 26 -8.26 29.87 -28.51
C TYR A 26 -7.23 28.89 -29.06
N VAL A 27 -7.72 27.90 -29.82
CA VAL A 27 -6.87 26.98 -30.58
C VAL A 27 -7.22 27.01 -32.05
N ARG A 28 -6.22 26.86 -32.92
CA ARG A 28 -6.43 26.59 -34.35
C ARG A 28 -5.39 25.63 -34.87
N PHE A 29 -5.74 24.96 -35.96
CA PHE A 29 -4.94 23.88 -36.54
C PHE A 29 -4.63 24.20 -37.99
N LYS A 30 -3.45 23.82 -38.46
CA LYS A 30 -3.10 23.82 -39.87
C LYS A 30 -2.50 22.46 -40.21
N MET A 31 -2.98 21.84 -41.29
CA MET A 31 -2.30 20.69 -41.87
C MET A 31 -1.28 21.16 -42.91
N VAL A 32 -0.01 20.83 -42.69
CA VAL A 32 1.12 21.15 -43.58
C VAL A 32 1.32 20.03 -44.59
N GLU A 33 1.24 18.78 -44.15
CA GLU A 33 1.26 17.59 -45.00
C GLU A 33 0.17 16.62 -44.55
N PRO A 34 -0.50 15.92 -45.47
CA PRO A 34 -0.26 15.89 -46.91
C PRO A 34 -0.80 17.13 -47.65
N LYS A 35 -0.09 17.59 -48.67
CA LYS A 35 -0.59 18.60 -49.61
C LYS A 35 -1.78 18.09 -50.43
N ASN A 36 -2.62 19.02 -50.90
CA ASN A 36 -3.75 18.75 -51.80
C ASN A 36 -4.86 17.84 -51.24
N THR A 37 -5.17 17.97 -49.94
CA THR A 37 -6.35 17.33 -49.34
C THR A 37 -7.18 18.36 -48.58
N ARG A 38 -8.41 18.02 -48.21
CA ARG A 38 -9.17 18.72 -47.18
C ARG A 38 -9.23 17.94 -45.89
N TYR A 39 -9.45 18.65 -44.79
CA TYR A 39 -9.47 18.06 -43.45
C TYR A 39 -10.40 18.77 -42.49
N PHE A 40 -10.71 18.07 -41.41
CA PHE A 40 -11.25 18.66 -40.18
C PHE A 40 -10.58 18.00 -38.98
N VAL A 41 -10.66 18.64 -37.82
CA VAL A 41 -10.09 18.12 -36.59
C VAL A 41 -11.20 17.70 -35.64
N LYS A 42 -11.15 16.44 -35.19
CA LYS A 42 -11.96 15.97 -34.07
C LYS A 42 -11.15 16.14 -32.79
N LEU A 43 -11.64 16.99 -31.89
CA LEU A 43 -11.05 17.19 -30.57
C LEU A 43 -11.66 16.27 -29.52
N GLY A 44 -10.86 15.93 -28.53
CA GLY A 44 -11.25 15.37 -27.24
C GLY A 44 -10.16 15.71 -26.22
N GLY A 45 -10.05 14.93 -25.17
CA GLY A 45 -8.91 15.07 -24.26
C GLY A 45 -9.09 14.32 -22.95
N TYR A 46 -7.99 14.27 -22.20
CA TYR A 46 -7.92 13.71 -20.86
C TYR A 46 -7.68 14.85 -19.86
N VAL A 47 -8.40 14.82 -18.75
CA VAL A 47 -8.27 15.79 -17.65
C VAL A 47 -8.23 15.07 -16.32
N HIS A 48 -7.71 15.77 -15.32
CA HIS A 48 -7.34 15.16 -14.04
C HIS A 48 -8.28 15.60 -12.91
N ILE A 49 -9.55 15.86 -13.27
CA ILE A 49 -10.65 16.19 -12.37
C ILE A 49 -11.93 15.46 -12.84
N PRO A 50 -12.96 15.32 -11.98
CA PRO A 50 -14.17 14.57 -12.32
C PRO A 50 -14.81 14.94 -13.67
N ASN A 51 -15.40 13.90 -14.27
CA ASN A 51 -15.74 13.70 -15.68
C ASN A 51 -14.57 13.29 -16.58
N TRP A 52 -13.31 13.50 -16.16
CA TRP A 52 -12.07 12.89 -16.67
C TRP A 52 -11.70 13.11 -18.15
N TYR A 53 -12.64 13.60 -18.95
CA TYR A 53 -12.50 13.75 -20.38
C TYR A 53 -13.03 15.11 -20.82
N ILE A 54 -12.41 15.67 -21.85
CA ILE A 54 -12.95 16.83 -22.54
C ILE A 54 -14.00 16.35 -23.55
N PRO A 55 -15.19 16.97 -23.58
CA PRO A 55 -16.22 16.61 -24.54
C PRO A 55 -15.71 16.68 -25.97
N VAL A 56 -16.20 15.78 -26.84
CA VAL A 56 -15.80 15.78 -28.24
C VAL A 56 -16.27 17.05 -28.95
N ALA A 57 -15.41 17.64 -29.78
CA ALA A 57 -15.74 18.75 -30.68
C ALA A 57 -15.21 18.49 -32.09
N TYR A 58 -15.75 19.22 -33.07
CA TYR A 58 -15.32 19.17 -34.47
C TYR A 58 -14.97 20.58 -34.94
N ILE A 59 -13.83 20.71 -35.61
CA ILE A 59 -13.30 21.99 -36.07
C ILE A 59 -13.01 21.89 -37.58
N PRO A 60 -13.71 22.68 -38.42
CA PRO A 60 -14.82 23.59 -38.07
C PRO A 60 -16.08 22.86 -37.58
N GLY A 61 -16.98 23.58 -36.91
CA GLY A 61 -18.27 23.03 -36.46
C GLY A 61 -19.06 22.44 -37.62
N ASN A 62 -19.79 21.35 -37.38
CA ASN A 62 -20.55 20.57 -38.38
C ASN A 62 -19.72 19.85 -39.46
N ALA A 63 -18.38 19.86 -39.39
CA ALA A 63 -17.54 19.19 -40.39
C ALA A 63 -17.74 17.67 -40.45
N LEU A 64 -18.19 17.03 -39.36
CA LEU A 64 -18.54 15.60 -39.39
C LEU A 64 -19.75 15.33 -40.30
N GLN A 65 -20.73 16.23 -40.28
CA GLN A 65 -22.01 16.05 -41.00
C GLN A 65 -21.95 16.59 -42.43
N ASN A 66 -21.13 17.61 -42.69
CA ASN A 66 -21.04 18.23 -44.02
C ASN A 66 -19.58 18.46 -44.46
N PRO A 67 -19.10 17.73 -45.50
CA PRO A 67 -17.78 17.89 -46.11
C PRO A 67 -17.44 19.28 -46.67
N GLU A 68 -18.43 20.16 -46.85
CA GLU A 68 -18.20 21.54 -47.32
C GLU A 68 -17.44 22.39 -46.28
N PHE A 69 -17.53 22.05 -44.99
CA PHE A 69 -16.82 22.75 -43.92
C PHE A 69 -15.35 22.31 -43.77
N TRP A 70 -14.90 21.37 -44.60
CA TRP A 70 -13.52 20.87 -44.49
C TRP A 70 -12.54 21.91 -45.02
N VAL A 71 -11.47 22.11 -44.27
CA VAL A 71 -10.42 23.10 -44.52
C VAL A 71 -9.40 22.51 -45.50
N LYS A 72 -8.90 23.29 -46.45
CA LYS A 72 -7.84 22.82 -47.35
C LYS A 72 -6.54 22.70 -46.58
N ALA A 73 -5.72 21.69 -46.89
CA ALA A 73 -4.34 21.65 -46.44
C ALA A 73 -3.64 22.97 -46.80
N ASP A 74 -2.69 23.37 -45.96
CA ASP A 74 -2.06 24.68 -45.89
C ASP A 74 -2.92 25.85 -45.35
N ASP A 75 -4.24 25.71 -45.28
CA ASP A 75 -5.10 26.68 -44.60
C ASP A 75 -5.25 26.32 -43.11
N TYR A 76 -5.38 27.37 -42.27
CA TYR A 76 -5.75 27.20 -40.87
C TYR A 76 -7.25 26.98 -40.73
N THR A 77 -7.65 26.16 -39.77
CA THR A 77 -9.01 26.17 -39.26
C THR A 77 -9.36 27.54 -38.68
N SER A 78 -10.66 27.84 -38.55
CA SER A 78 -11.10 28.96 -37.72
C SER A 78 -10.62 28.77 -36.27
N TRP A 79 -10.45 29.88 -35.56
CA TRP A 79 -10.17 29.85 -34.13
C TRP A 79 -11.33 29.19 -33.38
N PHE A 80 -10.99 28.23 -32.53
CA PHE A 80 -11.92 27.52 -31.67
C PHE A 80 -11.73 27.97 -30.22
N ASP A 81 -12.82 28.41 -29.60
CA ASP A 81 -12.81 28.82 -28.19
C ASP A 81 -12.85 27.57 -27.29
N LEU A 82 -11.65 27.10 -26.92
CA LEU A 82 -11.47 25.90 -26.11
C LEU A 82 -11.94 26.10 -24.68
N LYS A 83 -11.78 27.31 -24.12
CA LYS A 83 -12.25 27.61 -22.75
C LYS A 83 -13.77 27.60 -22.67
N LYS A 84 -14.47 28.14 -23.67
CA LYS A 84 -15.93 28.06 -23.76
C LYS A 84 -16.42 26.62 -23.89
N HIS A 85 -15.68 25.76 -24.59
CA HIS A 85 -16.02 24.35 -24.80
C HIS A 85 -15.75 23.47 -23.58
N ALA A 86 -14.55 23.56 -23.00
CA ALA A 86 -14.11 22.73 -21.89
C ALA A 86 -14.47 23.30 -20.51
N GLY A 87 -14.72 24.61 -20.40
CA GLY A 87 -15.10 25.29 -19.16
C GLY A 87 -14.08 25.05 -18.05
N ASN A 88 -14.58 24.66 -16.88
CA ASN A 88 -13.77 24.39 -15.69
C ASN A 88 -12.93 23.11 -15.78
N LEU A 89 -13.05 22.32 -16.86
CA LEU A 89 -12.17 21.17 -17.10
C LEU A 89 -10.74 21.59 -17.45
N LEU A 90 -10.54 22.82 -17.93
CA LEU A 90 -9.20 23.38 -18.05
C LEU A 90 -8.68 23.80 -16.68
N HIS A 91 -7.66 23.09 -16.21
CA HIS A 91 -7.01 23.35 -14.93
C HIS A 91 -5.51 23.60 -15.13
N GLY A 92 -4.83 24.09 -14.08
CA GLY A 92 -3.37 24.14 -14.05
C GLY A 92 -2.80 22.80 -13.61
N ARG A 93 -1.47 22.67 -13.52
CA ARG A 93 -0.83 21.47 -12.97
C ARG A 93 -1.34 21.19 -11.56
N LEU A 94 -1.68 19.94 -11.28
CA LEU A 94 -2.23 19.52 -9.99
C LEU A 94 -1.24 18.65 -9.24
N ASN A 95 -1.03 18.96 -7.96
CA ASN A 95 -0.41 18.03 -7.03
C ASN A 95 -1.52 17.13 -6.48
N ARG A 96 -1.68 15.93 -7.04
CA ARG A 96 -2.79 15.02 -6.69
C ARG A 96 -2.32 13.84 -5.86
N SER A 97 -3.30 13.28 -5.17
CA SER A 97 -3.34 11.87 -4.87
C SER A 97 -3.14 11.06 -6.15
N GLY A 98 -1.99 10.43 -6.33
CA GLY A 98 -1.58 9.61 -7.46
C GLY A 98 -0.35 10.14 -8.21
N GLY A 99 0.25 11.27 -7.80
CA GLY A 99 1.36 11.89 -8.53
C GLY A 99 1.15 13.38 -8.83
N VAL A 100 2.02 13.94 -9.65
CA VAL A 100 1.75 15.21 -10.32
C VAL A 100 0.88 14.86 -11.51
N ALA A 101 -0.38 15.31 -11.46
CA ALA A 101 -1.22 15.25 -12.64
C ALA A 101 -0.91 16.50 -13.46
N GLU A 102 -0.46 16.28 -14.69
CA GLU A 102 -0.07 17.37 -15.58
C GLU A 102 -1.26 18.26 -15.95
N PHE A 103 -1.01 19.21 -16.84
CA PHE A 103 -2.05 19.99 -17.49
C PHE A 103 -3.06 19.09 -18.24
N PRO A 104 -4.30 19.56 -18.46
CA PRO A 104 -5.21 18.99 -19.44
C PRO A 104 -4.51 18.63 -20.76
N ASN A 105 -4.74 17.42 -21.26
CA ASN A 105 -4.23 16.98 -22.55
C ASN A 105 -5.35 16.97 -23.59
N ILE A 106 -5.22 17.80 -24.61
CA ILE A 106 -6.17 17.88 -25.72
C ILE A 106 -5.76 16.89 -26.79
N THR A 107 -6.65 15.97 -27.15
CA THR A 107 -6.46 15.08 -28.30
C THR A 107 -6.99 15.76 -29.56
N ALA A 108 -6.25 15.65 -30.66
CA ALA A 108 -6.59 16.23 -31.96
C ALA A 108 -6.40 15.18 -33.06
N ASP A 109 -7.52 14.69 -33.60
CA ASP A 109 -7.57 13.69 -34.67
C ASP A 109 -7.83 14.39 -36.01
N PHE A 110 -6.82 14.40 -36.88
CA PHE A 110 -6.84 15.08 -38.17
C PHE A 110 -7.39 14.17 -39.26
N ILE A 111 -8.68 14.32 -39.53
CA ILE A 111 -9.42 13.49 -40.47
C ILE A 111 -9.33 14.10 -41.86
N THR A 112 -8.90 13.30 -42.83
CA THR A 112 -8.61 13.67 -44.22
C THR A 112 -9.53 12.97 -45.20
N GLU A 113 -9.68 13.51 -46.42
CA GLU A 113 -10.66 12.98 -47.38
C GLU A 113 -10.31 11.57 -47.84
N LYS A 114 -9.01 11.29 -47.79
CA LYS A 114 -8.41 10.00 -48.05
C LYS A 114 -7.54 9.63 -46.84
N PRO A 115 -7.37 8.34 -46.53
CA PRO A 115 -6.43 7.94 -45.50
C PRO A 115 -5.01 8.27 -45.96
N TYR A 116 -4.24 8.90 -45.06
CA TYR A 116 -2.81 9.10 -45.22
C TYR A 116 -2.09 8.51 -44.03
N GLU A 117 -0.94 7.92 -44.29
CA GLU A 117 -0.12 7.31 -43.25
C GLU A 117 0.62 8.36 -42.40
N PHE A 118 1.05 9.47 -43.01
CA PHE A 118 1.83 10.51 -42.35
C PHE A 118 1.13 11.86 -42.41
N ARG A 119 1.30 12.65 -41.35
CA ARG A 119 0.84 14.04 -41.27
C ARG A 119 1.92 14.93 -40.69
N SER A 120 1.92 16.19 -41.12
CA SER A 120 2.64 17.28 -40.46
C SER A 120 1.65 18.40 -40.19
N VAL A 121 1.60 18.89 -38.96
CA VAL A 121 0.59 19.85 -38.51
C VAL A 121 1.22 20.98 -37.72
N ILE A 122 0.55 22.12 -37.73
CA ILE A 122 0.81 23.25 -36.84
C ILE A 122 -0.39 23.43 -35.93
N ILE A 123 -0.14 23.57 -34.63
CA ILE A 123 -1.14 23.82 -33.61
C ILE A 123 -0.79 25.13 -32.91
N GLU A 124 -1.74 26.05 -32.84
CA GLU A 124 -1.54 27.34 -32.20
C GLU A 124 -2.51 27.54 -31.04
N ILE A 125 -1.98 28.02 -29.92
CA ILE A 125 -2.74 28.39 -28.72
C ILE A 125 -2.56 29.90 -28.52
N ALA A 126 -3.67 30.60 -28.31
CA ALA A 126 -3.69 32.06 -28.17
C ALA A 126 -4.66 32.54 -27.09
N THR A 127 -4.40 33.71 -26.50
CA THR A 127 -5.30 34.38 -25.53
C THR A 127 -6.46 35.13 -26.20
N ARG A 128 -6.33 35.41 -27.51
CA ARG A 128 -7.36 36.00 -28.37
C ARG A 128 -7.33 35.35 -29.75
N PRO A 129 -8.42 35.40 -30.55
CA PRO A 129 -8.50 34.74 -31.85
C PRO A 129 -7.76 35.54 -32.93
N ASP A 130 -6.49 35.88 -32.70
CA ASP A 130 -5.64 36.64 -33.60
C ASP A 130 -4.17 36.22 -33.46
N GLU A 131 -3.37 36.48 -34.49
CA GLU A 131 -1.99 35.98 -34.58
C GLU A 131 -1.02 36.65 -33.60
N LYS A 132 -1.29 37.89 -33.18
CA LYS A 132 -0.42 38.63 -32.25
C LYS A 132 -0.54 38.10 -30.82
N SER A 133 -1.60 37.33 -30.57
CA SER A 133 -1.95 36.77 -29.27
C SER A 133 -1.56 35.30 -29.14
N ILE A 134 -0.81 34.75 -30.11
CA ILE A 134 -0.28 33.40 -30.06
C ILE A 134 0.75 33.31 -28.92
N VAL A 135 0.45 32.43 -27.97
CA VAL A 135 1.31 32.14 -26.82
C VAL A 135 2.24 30.97 -27.13
N LYS A 136 1.71 29.96 -27.82
CA LYS A 136 2.43 28.74 -28.15
C LYS A 136 2.08 28.28 -29.55
N ARG A 137 3.11 27.94 -30.33
CA ARG A 137 3.00 27.29 -31.63
C ARG A 137 3.75 25.96 -31.56
N PHE A 138 3.05 24.88 -31.84
CA PHE A 138 3.62 23.55 -32.03
C PHE A 138 3.70 23.24 -33.52
N GLN A 139 4.75 22.51 -33.89
CA GLN A 139 4.83 21.84 -35.18
C GLN A 139 5.20 20.39 -34.92
N GLU A 140 4.39 19.47 -35.44
CA GLU A 140 4.57 18.04 -35.19
C GLU A 140 4.35 17.25 -36.48
N SER A 141 5.21 16.25 -36.69
CA SER A 141 5.12 15.29 -37.79
C SER A 141 5.03 13.89 -37.23
N TYR A 142 4.06 13.10 -37.69
CA TYR A 142 3.72 11.82 -37.08
C TYR A 142 3.01 10.85 -38.03
N ARG A 143 2.95 9.56 -37.63
CA ARG A 143 2.17 8.51 -38.30
C ARG A 143 0.75 8.43 -37.75
N GLY A 144 -0.22 8.12 -38.60
CA GLY A 144 -1.64 8.12 -38.25
C GLY A 144 -2.22 9.53 -38.18
N SER A 145 -3.41 9.65 -37.60
CA SER A 145 -4.23 10.88 -37.63
C SER A 145 -4.27 11.64 -36.30
N LEU A 146 -4.07 10.93 -35.20
CA LEU A 146 -4.20 11.48 -33.84
C LEU A 146 -2.87 12.01 -33.30
N THR A 147 -2.91 13.23 -32.76
CA THR A 147 -1.88 13.75 -31.86
C THR A 147 -2.53 14.33 -30.60
N SER A 148 -1.72 14.77 -29.63
CA SER A 148 -2.21 15.50 -28.46
C SER A 148 -1.23 16.57 -27.99
N PHE A 149 -1.73 17.51 -27.21
CA PHE A 149 -0.94 18.60 -26.64
C PHE A 149 -1.53 19.09 -25.32
N LEU A 150 -0.66 19.56 -24.44
CA LEU A 150 -1.02 20.11 -23.13
C LEU A 150 -1.59 21.53 -23.25
N VAL A 151 -2.61 21.82 -22.46
CA VAL A 151 -3.21 23.16 -22.34
C VAL A 151 -3.49 23.47 -20.88
N SER A 152 -3.00 24.61 -20.40
CA SER A 152 -3.32 25.14 -19.07
C SER A 152 -4.48 26.13 -19.10
N LYS A 153 -5.16 26.34 -17.96
CA LYS A 153 -6.05 27.49 -17.77
C LYS A 153 -5.35 28.85 -17.85
N ASN A 154 -4.03 28.88 -17.66
CA ASN A 154 -3.19 30.08 -17.65
C ASN A 154 -2.06 29.93 -18.69
N ILE A 155 -2.42 29.92 -19.98
CA ILE A 155 -1.50 29.54 -21.07
C ILE A 155 -0.24 30.41 -21.14
N GLU A 156 -0.30 31.70 -20.83
CA GLU A 156 0.87 32.59 -20.86
C GLU A 156 1.89 32.24 -19.78
N LYS A 157 1.43 32.03 -18.56
CA LYS A 157 2.27 31.65 -17.43
C LYS A 157 2.93 30.30 -17.64
N ASP A 158 2.17 29.35 -18.21
CA ASP A 158 2.58 27.96 -18.28
C ASP A 158 3.16 27.58 -19.67
N ALA A 159 3.37 28.55 -20.56
CA ALA A 159 3.71 28.35 -21.97
C ALA A 159 4.93 27.45 -22.20
N GLU A 160 5.95 27.55 -21.34
CA GLU A 160 7.17 26.75 -21.43
C GLU A 160 6.94 25.26 -21.12
N PHE A 161 5.92 24.93 -20.32
CA PHE A 161 5.58 23.57 -19.92
C PHE A 161 4.51 22.92 -20.81
N LEU A 162 3.93 23.67 -21.76
CA LEU A 162 3.01 23.09 -22.73
C LEU A 162 3.78 22.32 -23.80
N GLU A 163 3.47 21.04 -23.93
CA GLU A 163 4.17 20.06 -24.77
C GLU A 163 3.19 19.30 -25.66
N THR A 164 3.64 18.85 -26.83
CA THR A 164 2.93 17.81 -27.60
C THR A 164 3.21 16.41 -27.04
N ALA A 165 2.43 15.41 -27.47
CA ALA A 165 2.71 14.00 -27.19
C ALA A 165 4.15 13.61 -27.49
N GLY A 166 4.67 14.00 -28.66
CA GLY A 166 6.07 13.75 -29.03
C GLY A 166 7.07 14.42 -28.08
N GLN A 167 6.82 15.65 -27.64
CA GLN A 167 7.71 16.37 -26.72
C GLN A 167 7.69 15.74 -25.31
N MET A 168 6.53 15.35 -24.80
CA MET A 168 6.41 14.62 -23.52
C MET A 168 7.21 13.31 -23.54
N THR A 169 7.05 12.51 -24.60
CA THR A 169 7.80 11.25 -24.76
C THR A 169 9.31 11.46 -24.84
N GLU A 170 9.78 12.51 -25.53
CA GLU A 170 11.22 12.85 -25.55
C GLU A 170 11.74 13.27 -24.17
N ARG A 171 10.95 14.03 -23.40
CA ARG A 171 11.27 14.40 -22.03
C ARG A 171 11.41 13.16 -21.14
N HIS A 172 10.47 12.22 -21.21
CA HIS A 172 10.53 10.94 -20.48
C HIS A 172 11.79 10.15 -20.83
N LEU A 173 12.12 10.04 -22.13
CA LEU A 173 13.32 9.35 -22.59
C LEU A 173 14.61 10.03 -22.11
N LEU A 174 14.65 11.36 -22.13
CA LEU A 174 15.76 12.13 -21.58
C LEU A 174 15.94 11.86 -20.09
N TRP A 175 14.86 11.86 -19.31
CA TRP A 175 14.89 11.57 -17.88
C TRP A 175 15.39 10.16 -17.58
N ALA A 176 14.93 9.15 -18.34
CA ALA A 176 15.40 7.78 -18.19
C ALA A 176 16.91 7.66 -18.50
N ARG A 177 17.39 8.30 -19.57
CA ARG A 177 18.82 8.32 -19.93
C ARG A 177 19.65 9.02 -18.86
N GLN A 178 19.17 10.12 -18.29
CA GLN A 178 19.84 10.83 -17.20
C GLN A 178 19.92 9.97 -15.94
N ALA A 179 18.81 9.39 -15.50
CA ALA A 179 18.73 8.57 -14.29
C ALA A 179 19.61 7.30 -14.36
N THR A 180 19.76 6.74 -15.56
CA THR A 180 20.50 5.49 -15.80
C THR A 180 21.91 5.69 -16.34
N GLY A 181 22.30 6.93 -16.66
CA GLY A 181 23.51 7.21 -17.43
C GLY A 181 23.51 6.53 -18.82
N GLY A 182 22.33 6.26 -19.38
CA GLY A 182 22.13 5.54 -20.64
C GLY A 182 22.42 4.04 -20.57
N LYS A 183 22.58 3.45 -19.37
CA LYS A 183 22.88 2.03 -19.18
C LYS A 183 21.76 1.31 -18.46
N ARG A 184 21.23 0.26 -19.09
CA ARG A 184 20.26 -0.63 -18.46
C ARG A 184 20.89 -1.43 -17.33
N ASN A 185 20.25 -1.45 -16.17
CA ASN A 185 20.48 -2.41 -15.09
C ASN A 185 19.15 -3.10 -14.81
N SER A 186 19.10 -4.42 -14.92
CA SER A 186 17.89 -5.21 -14.70
C SER A 186 18.27 -6.50 -13.99
N PRO A 187 17.58 -6.88 -12.89
CA PRO A 187 17.72 -8.21 -12.34
C PRO A 187 17.16 -9.26 -13.30
N GLU A 188 17.68 -10.48 -13.23
CA GLU A 188 17.21 -11.64 -14.01
C GLU A 188 16.19 -12.48 -13.24
N LYS A 189 16.38 -12.60 -11.92
CA LYS A 189 15.59 -13.46 -11.03
C LYS A 189 14.50 -12.69 -10.26
N LEU A 190 14.80 -11.47 -9.82
CA LEU A 190 13.81 -10.60 -9.18
C LEU A 190 12.93 -9.95 -10.25
N ILE A 191 11.66 -9.70 -9.94
CA ILE A 191 10.72 -9.16 -10.92
C ILE A 191 10.50 -7.67 -10.68
N ILE A 192 10.69 -6.89 -11.73
CA ILE A 192 10.42 -5.45 -11.77
C ILE A 192 9.37 -5.21 -12.85
N GLN A 193 8.18 -4.82 -12.40
CA GLN A 193 6.97 -4.81 -13.21
C GLN A 193 6.32 -3.42 -13.28
N THR A 194 5.74 -3.10 -14.44
CA THR A 194 4.80 -1.99 -14.63
C THR A 194 3.80 -2.36 -15.74
N SER A 195 2.88 -1.46 -16.06
CA SER A 195 1.94 -1.58 -17.16
C SER A 195 1.90 -0.32 -18.01
N PHE A 196 1.65 -0.46 -19.31
CA PHE A 196 1.17 0.66 -20.12
C PHE A 196 -0.30 0.92 -19.82
N TRP A 197 -0.66 2.18 -19.61
CA TRP A 197 -2.06 2.56 -19.39
C TRP A 197 -2.90 2.37 -20.67
N ALA A 198 -2.43 2.91 -21.78
CA ALA A 198 -3.06 2.80 -23.09
C ALA A 198 -2.05 3.08 -24.20
N PRO A 199 -2.27 2.55 -25.42
CA PRO A 199 -1.38 2.76 -26.55
C PRO A 199 -1.39 4.22 -27.03
N GLN A 200 -0.22 4.70 -27.48
CA GLN A 200 -0.06 5.90 -28.30
C GLN A 200 0.17 5.51 -29.77
N ARG A 201 0.79 6.40 -30.55
CA ARG A 201 1.33 6.11 -31.88
C ARG A 201 2.57 5.21 -31.80
N GLU A 202 2.78 4.40 -32.83
CA GLU A 202 3.84 3.39 -32.90
C GLU A 202 5.23 3.94 -32.55
N GLU A 203 5.62 5.09 -33.12
CA GLU A 203 6.93 5.68 -32.88
C GLU A 203 7.12 6.21 -31.45
N LEU A 204 6.02 6.61 -30.78
CA LEU A 204 6.05 7.03 -29.38
C LEU A 204 6.09 5.80 -28.47
N ASN A 205 5.26 4.79 -28.75
CA ASN A 205 5.24 3.51 -28.04
C ASN A 205 6.64 2.87 -27.98
N LEU A 206 7.41 2.93 -29.07
CA LEU A 206 8.78 2.42 -29.11
C LEU A 206 9.75 3.20 -28.21
N LYS A 207 9.57 4.52 -28.07
CA LYS A 207 10.39 5.36 -27.17
C LYS A 207 10.01 5.17 -25.71
N GLU A 208 8.71 5.07 -25.44
CA GLU A 208 8.21 4.73 -24.11
C GLU A 208 8.64 3.32 -23.68
N GLY A 209 8.69 2.36 -24.63
CA GLY A 209 9.31 1.06 -24.41
C GLY A 209 10.80 1.15 -24.09
N GLU A 210 11.54 2.08 -24.73
CA GLU A 210 12.96 2.34 -24.43
C GLU A 210 13.14 2.91 -23.02
N VAL A 211 12.23 3.79 -22.57
CA VAL A 211 12.22 4.29 -21.18
C VAL A 211 12.14 3.13 -20.19
N LEU A 212 11.13 2.27 -20.33
CA LEU A 212 10.94 1.14 -19.42
C LEU A 212 12.13 0.16 -19.50
N TRP A 213 12.69 -0.03 -20.69
CA TRP A 213 13.86 -0.89 -20.89
C TRP A 213 15.08 -0.33 -20.16
N LEU A 214 15.37 0.98 -20.31
CA LEU A 214 16.48 1.66 -19.64
C LEU A 214 16.35 1.59 -18.12
N LEU A 215 15.14 1.81 -17.59
CA LEU A 215 14.86 1.80 -16.15
C LEU A 215 14.99 0.40 -15.51
N GLY A 216 15.12 -0.66 -16.31
CA GLY A 216 15.39 -2.00 -15.80
C GLY A 216 14.15 -2.86 -15.58
N PHE A 217 13.00 -2.47 -16.13
CA PHE A 217 11.81 -3.34 -16.12
C PHE A 217 12.09 -4.63 -16.88
N ASN A 218 11.64 -5.76 -16.33
CA ASN A 218 11.76 -7.07 -16.96
C ASN A 218 10.40 -7.74 -17.21
N THR A 219 9.33 -7.21 -16.62
CA THR A 219 7.93 -7.58 -16.90
C THR A 219 7.14 -6.33 -17.21
N VAL A 220 6.40 -6.30 -18.32
CA VAL A 220 5.56 -5.16 -18.70
C VAL A 220 4.21 -5.64 -19.20
N GLU A 221 3.13 -5.13 -18.61
CA GLU A 221 1.76 -5.37 -19.02
C GLU A 221 1.30 -4.42 -20.13
N ASN A 222 0.24 -4.82 -20.85
CA ASN A 222 -0.40 -4.02 -21.91
C ASN A 222 0.56 -3.56 -23.02
N GLN A 223 1.56 -4.38 -23.36
CA GLN A 223 2.51 -4.07 -24.43
C GLN A 223 1.85 -4.01 -25.80
N MET A 224 2.19 -2.97 -26.55
CA MET A 224 1.89 -2.84 -27.98
C MET A 224 2.76 -3.81 -28.80
N LYS A 225 2.31 -4.16 -30.01
CA LYS A 225 2.96 -5.15 -30.88
C LYS A 225 4.42 -4.79 -31.14
N GLU A 226 4.67 -3.55 -31.55
CA GLU A 226 5.99 -3.00 -31.88
C GLU A 226 6.94 -2.98 -30.67
N VAL A 227 6.40 -2.76 -29.46
CA VAL A 227 7.17 -2.80 -28.22
C VAL A 227 7.57 -4.23 -27.90
N LYS A 228 6.62 -5.17 -28.01
CA LYS A 228 6.85 -6.60 -27.79
C LYS A 228 7.86 -7.19 -28.79
N GLU A 229 7.85 -6.71 -30.03
CA GLU A 229 8.80 -7.14 -31.07
C GLU A 229 10.21 -6.58 -30.85
N LYS A 230 10.32 -5.34 -30.33
CA LYS A 230 11.62 -4.68 -30.10
C LYS A 230 12.25 -5.01 -28.75
N PHE A 231 11.45 -5.16 -27.70
CA PHE A 231 11.92 -5.32 -26.33
C PHE A 231 11.47 -6.66 -25.75
N ASN A 232 12.41 -7.38 -25.12
CA ASN A 232 12.15 -8.69 -24.52
C ASN A 232 11.61 -8.56 -23.09
N PHE A 233 10.45 -7.94 -22.91
CA PHE A 233 9.75 -7.90 -21.63
C PHE A 233 8.86 -9.13 -21.47
N ARG A 234 8.87 -9.75 -20.27
CA ARG A 234 7.87 -10.76 -19.94
C ARG A 234 6.47 -10.14 -19.89
N VAL A 235 5.48 -10.91 -20.33
CA VAL A 235 4.06 -10.55 -20.26
C VAL A 235 3.41 -11.46 -19.20
N PRO A 236 2.77 -10.90 -18.16
CA PRO A 236 2.03 -11.70 -17.21
C PRO A 236 0.67 -12.10 -17.78
N GLY A 237 0.12 -13.20 -17.26
CA GLY A 237 -1.25 -13.61 -17.50
C GLY A 237 -2.22 -12.94 -16.53
N HIS A 238 -3.49 -12.92 -16.88
CA HIS A 238 -4.55 -12.39 -16.04
C HIS A 238 -5.91 -13.03 -16.36
N MET A 239 -6.76 -13.15 -15.34
CA MET A 239 -8.19 -13.40 -15.50
C MET A 239 -9.04 -12.72 -14.43
N TRP A 240 -10.24 -12.31 -14.82
CA TRP A 240 -11.32 -11.99 -13.88
C TRP A 240 -12.03 -13.28 -13.47
N ALA A 241 -12.08 -13.56 -12.17
CA ALA A 241 -12.62 -14.78 -11.61
C ALA A 241 -13.79 -14.48 -10.67
N ASN A 242 -14.76 -15.40 -10.62
CA ASN A 242 -15.85 -15.36 -9.65
C ASN A 242 -15.46 -16.13 -8.39
N PHE A 243 -15.54 -15.46 -7.24
CA PHE A 243 -15.22 -15.99 -5.91
C PHE A 243 -16.46 -16.28 -5.05
N GLY A 244 -17.66 -16.29 -5.65
CA GLY A 244 -18.92 -16.50 -4.97
C GLY A 244 -18.93 -17.76 -4.09
N PRO A 245 -19.60 -17.77 -2.92
CA PRO A 245 -19.56 -18.93 -2.03
C PRO A 245 -20.25 -20.19 -2.60
N ASP A 246 -21.05 -20.02 -3.65
CA ASP A 246 -21.72 -21.05 -4.45
C ASP A 246 -20.82 -21.68 -5.52
N VAL A 247 -19.75 -21.01 -5.93
CA VAL A 247 -18.79 -21.53 -6.93
C VAL A 247 -18.23 -22.86 -6.42
N SER A 248 -18.31 -23.89 -7.25
CA SER A 248 -17.73 -25.22 -7.01
C SER A 248 -16.31 -25.33 -7.60
N LYS A 249 -15.62 -26.45 -7.33
CA LYS A 249 -14.32 -26.73 -7.95
C LYS A 249 -14.42 -26.86 -9.48
N ASP A 250 -15.48 -27.48 -9.98
CA ASP A 250 -15.72 -27.65 -11.43
C ASP A 250 -16.02 -26.32 -12.11
N ASP A 251 -16.72 -25.40 -11.42
CA ASP A 251 -16.95 -24.04 -11.90
C ASP A 251 -15.64 -23.25 -11.99
N ALA A 252 -14.77 -23.35 -10.98
CA ALA A 252 -13.44 -22.72 -11.00
C ALA A 252 -12.59 -23.27 -12.15
N GLU A 253 -12.59 -24.58 -12.38
CA GLU A 253 -11.89 -25.18 -13.51
C GLU A 253 -12.44 -24.70 -14.86
N THR A 254 -13.77 -24.63 -15.00
CA THR A 254 -14.44 -24.15 -16.21
C THR A 254 -14.07 -22.70 -16.53
N GLN A 255 -13.96 -21.84 -15.52
CA GLN A 255 -13.51 -20.44 -15.69
C GLN A 255 -12.08 -20.37 -16.25
N VAL A 256 -11.17 -21.19 -15.72
CA VAL A 256 -9.78 -21.25 -16.20
C VAL A 256 -9.70 -21.84 -17.61
N GLN A 257 -10.44 -22.92 -17.90
CA GLN A 257 -10.50 -23.52 -19.25
C GLN A 257 -10.97 -22.51 -20.31
N LYS A 258 -11.99 -21.69 -19.98
CA LYS A 258 -12.47 -20.63 -20.86
C LYS A 258 -11.38 -19.59 -21.13
N THR A 259 -10.68 -19.16 -20.08
CA THR A 259 -9.56 -18.22 -20.19
C THR A 259 -8.43 -18.80 -21.03
N TYR A 260 -8.00 -20.02 -20.75
CA TYR A 260 -6.99 -20.75 -21.52
C TYR A 260 -7.36 -20.84 -23.01
N SER A 261 -8.61 -21.17 -23.32
CA SER A 261 -9.12 -21.23 -24.70
C SER A 261 -9.03 -19.87 -25.42
N ASN A 262 -9.13 -18.75 -24.70
CA ASN A 262 -8.95 -17.41 -25.27
C ASN A 262 -7.47 -17.11 -25.53
N TYR A 263 -6.57 -17.53 -24.64
CA TYR A 263 -5.12 -17.38 -24.84
C TYR A 263 -4.65 -18.18 -26.06
N VAL A 264 -5.10 -19.44 -26.18
CA VAL A 264 -4.82 -20.30 -27.34
C VAL A 264 -5.32 -19.64 -28.63
N ARG A 265 -6.57 -19.15 -28.64
CA ARG A 265 -7.14 -18.45 -29.81
C ARG A 265 -6.38 -17.16 -30.18
N SER A 266 -5.84 -16.46 -29.19
CA SER A 266 -5.08 -15.22 -29.39
C SER A 266 -3.61 -15.47 -29.73
N GLY A 267 -3.16 -16.74 -29.76
CA GLY A 267 -1.75 -17.09 -29.97
C GLY A 267 -0.83 -16.65 -28.83
N ILE A 268 -1.36 -16.28 -27.67
CA ILE A 268 -0.58 -15.83 -26.51
C ILE A 268 -0.08 -17.07 -25.76
N LYS A 269 1.23 -17.19 -25.63
CA LYS A 269 1.88 -18.20 -24.79
C LYS A 269 2.57 -17.51 -23.62
N LEU A 270 2.31 -18.01 -22.42
CA LEU A 270 2.97 -17.54 -21.21
C LEU A 270 4.30 -18.27 -21.03
N GLU A 271 5.33 -17.51 -20.69
CA GLU A 271 6.65 -18.07 -20.40
C GLU A 271 6.65 -18.74 -19.01
N PRO A 272 7.42 -19.82 -18.83
CA PRO A 272 7.60 -20.41 -17.51
C PRO A 272 8.11 -19.40 -16.48
N GLY A 273 7.51 -19.39 -15.29
CA GLY A 273 7.85 -18.47 -14.22
C GLY A 273 7.26 -17.06 -14.38
N THR A 274 6.39 -16.82 -15.38
CA THR A 274 5.62 -15.57 -15.44
C THR A 274 4.51 -15.56 -14.41
N ILE A 275 4.05 -14.36 -14.06
CA ILE A 275 2.95 -14.15 -13.12
C ILE A 275 1.61 -14.37 -13.83
N PHE A 276 0.64 -14.99 -13.16
CA PHE A 276 -0.76 -15.09 -13.58
C PHE A 276 -1.66 -14.48 -12.49
N ASN A 277 -2.21 -13.30 -12.74
CA ASN A 277 -3.00 -12.54 -11.77
C ASN A 277 -4.48 -12.95 -11.79
N PHE A 278 -5.06 -13.16 -10.61
CA PHE A 278 -6.49 -13.35 -10.40
C PHE A 278 -7.14 -12.06 -9.90
N SER A 279 -7.93 -11.43 -10.77
CA SER A 279 -8.75 -10.25 -10.47
C SER A 279 -7.97 -9.13 -9.77
N ASP A 280 -8.70 -8.16 -9.23
CA ASP A 280 -8.16 -6.97 -8.59
C ASP A 280 -8.86 -6.74 -7.25
N GLU A 281 -8.09 -6.35 -6.25
CA GLU A 281 -8.54 -6.05 -4.88
C GLU A 281 -9.63 -6.99 -4.32
N VAL A 282 -9.35 -8.29 -4.29
CA VAL A 282 -10.38 -9.28 -3.99
C VAL A 282 -10.81 -9.22 -2.51
N THR A 283 -12.13 -9.07 -2.30
CA THR A 283 -12.80 -9.20 -0.99
C THR A 283 -13.72 -10.40 -0.94
N CYS A 284 -14.13 -10.81 0.27
CA CYS A 284 -14.96 -11.99 0.44
C CYS A 284 -16.41 -11.71 0.00
N PRO A 285 -16.95 -12.41 -1.01
CA PRO A 285 -18.32 -12.17 -1.45
C PRO A 285 -19.37 -12.57 -0.39
N GLU A 286 -20.56 -12.00 -0.52
CA GLU A 286 -21.73 -12.32 0.32
C GLU A 286 -22.42 -13.63 -0.13
N ILE A 287 -23.10 -14.28 0.79
CA ILE A 287 -23.96 -15.46 0.64
C ILE A 287 -25.31 -15.06 0.05
N LYS A 288 -25.93 -13.99 0.59
CA LYS A 288 -27.27 -13.51 0.24
C LYS A 288 -28.32 -14.63 0.32
N ASN A 289 -29.27 -14.63 -0.63
CA ASN A 289 -30.33 -15.63 -0.73
C ASN A 289 -29.97 -16.80 -1.68
N ASN A 290 -28.69 -17.00 -2.00
CA ASN A 290 -28.28 -18.09 -2.90
C ASN A 290 -28.39 -19.44 -2.16
N PRO A 291 -29.20 -20.40 -2.64
CA PRO A 291 -29.46 -21.64 -1.93
C PRO A 291 -28.24 -22.57 -1.84
N VAL A 292 -27.33 -22.53 -2.82
CA VAL A 292 -26.09 -23.31 -2.81
C VAL A 292 -25.10 -22.69 -1.81
N ALA A 293 -24.93 -21.37 -1.85
CA ALA A 293 -24.09 -20.65 -0.90
C ALA A 293 -24.57 -20.86 0.56
N LEU A 294 -25.88 -20.82 0.79
CA LEU A 294 -26.46 -21.04 2.12
C LEU A 294 -26.23 -22.48 2.61
N ARG A 295 -26.41 -23.47 1.73
CA ARG A 295 -26.10 -24.87 2.04
C ARG A 295 -24.63 -25.05 2.40
N ASN A 296 -23.72 -24.47 1.62
CA ASN A 296 -22.28 -24.51 1.88
C ASN A 296 -21.94 -23.87 3.24
N PHE A 297 -22.61 -22.78 3.62
CA PHE A 297 -22.47 -22.18 4.95
C PHE A 297 -22.94 -23.13 6.06
N HIS A 298 -24.11 -23.74 5.93
CA HIS A 298 -24.62 -24.71 6.92
C HIS A 298 -23.72 -25.94 7.04
N ASP A 299 -23.17 -26.44 5.93
CA ASP A 299 -22.25 -27.58 5.94
C ASP A 299 -20.90 -27.22 6.56
N TYR A 300 -20.44 -25.98 6.39
CA TYR A 300 -19.32 -25.44 7.16
C TYR A 300 -19.60 -25.46 8.67
N LEU A 301 -20.75 -24.97 9.12
CA LEU A 301 -21.11 -24.99 10.55
C LEU A 301 -21.14 -26.41 11.12
N LYS A 302 -21.66 -27.39 10.36
CA LYS A 302 -21.63 -28.81 10.72
C LYS A 302 -20.20 -29.35 10.80
N THR A 303 -19.34 -28.97 9.86
CA THR A 303 -17.92 -29.37 9.83
C THR A 303 -17.16 -28.81 11.02
N GLN A 304 -17.49 -27.60 11.47
CA GLN A 304 -16.96 -27.01 12.70
C GLN A 304 -17.53 -27.67 13.98
N LYS A 305 -18.45 -28.64 13.84
CA LYS A 305 -19.11 -29.37 14.93
C LYS A 305 -19.84 -28.45 15.91
N ILE A 306 -20.41 -27.35 15.41
CA ILE A 306 -21.16 -26.40 16.21
C ILE A 306 -22.58 -26.93 16.38
N LYS A 307 -23.11 -26.88 17.60
CA LYS A 307 -24.48 -27.33 17.89
C LYS A 307 -25.50 -26.22 17.62
N PRO A 308 -26.74 -26.52 17.18
CA PRO A 308 -27.78 -25.52 16.91
C PRO A 308 -28.05 -24.54 18.06
N GLU A 309 -28.02 -25.03 19.31
CA GLU A 309 -28.31 -24.23 20.50
C GLU A 309 -27.26 -23.14 20.73
N PHE A 310 -26.07 -23.31 20.16
CA PHE A 310 -25.02 -22.30 20.18
C PHE A 310 -25.45 -21.01 19.48
N PHE A 311 -26.36 -21.10 18.51
CA PHE A 311 -26.93 -20.01 17.73
C PHE A 311 -28.38 -19.68 18.12
N GLY A 312 -28.93 -20.30 19.17
CA GLY A 312 -30.31 -20.08 19.60
C GLY A 312 -31.36 -20.67 18.66
N VAL A 313 -30.99 -21.66 17.83
CA VAL A 313 -31.89 -22.33 16.89
C VAL A 313 -31.99 -23.83 17.17
N LYS A 314 -32.98 -24.50 16.56
CA LYS A 314 -33.21 -25.94 16.75
C LYS A 314 -32.44 -26.81 15.75
N LYS A 315 -32.20 -26.29 14.55
CA LYS A 315 -31.41 -26.96 13.50
C LYS A 315 -30.38 -26.00 12.93
N ILE A 316 -29.25 -26.52 12.43
CA ILE A 316 -28.21 -25.67 11.80
C ILE A 316 -28.77 -24.97 10.55
N GLU A 317 -29.67 -25.62 9.84
CA GLU A 317 -30.34 -25.11 8.66
C GLU A 317 -31.20 -23.86 8.94
N ASP A 318 -31.59 -23.64 10.21
CA ASP A 318 -32.35 -22.46 10.63
C ASP A 318 -31.44 -21.23 10.85
N VAL A 319 -30.11 -21.39 10.82
CA VAL A 319 -29.17 -20.27 10.99
C VAL A 319 -29.19 -19.39 9.75
N VAL A 320 -29.62 -18.15 9.92
CA VAL A 320 -29.58 -17.12 8.86
C VAL A 320 -28.27 -16.32 8.99
N PRO A 321 -27.42 -16.27 7.95
CA PRO A 321 -26.17 -15.49 7.98
C PRO A 321 -26.39 -14.01 8.32
N ILE A 322 -25.42 -13.41 9.00
CA ILE A 322 -25.37 -11.97 9.25
C ILE A 322 -24.14 -11.43 8.53
N GLU A 323 -24.35 -10.64 7.49
CA GLU A 323 -23.33 -10.35 6.48
C GLU A 323 -22.83 -8.90 6.52
N SER A 324 -23.48 -8.04 7.32
CA SER A 324 -23.11 -6.64 7.48
C SER A 324 -23.26 -6.15 8.93
N PRO A 325 -22.53 -5.10 9.32
CA PRO A 325 -22.68 -4.46 10.63
C PRO A 325 -24.09 -3.92 10.89
N ARG A 326 -24.80 -3.48 9.84
CA ARG A 326 -26.19 -3.04 9.97
C ARG A 326 -27.09 -4.20 10.38
N GLN A 327 -27.03 -5.31 9.65
CA GLN A 327 -27.78 -6.52 9.99
C GLN A 327 -27.42 -7.04 11.39
N LEU A 328 -26.14 -6.95 11.78
CA LEU A 328 -25.70 -7.31 13.13
C LEU A 328 -26.44 -6.49 14.19
N LYS A 329 -26.47 -5.15 14.06
CA LYS A 329 -27.17 -4.26 15.01
C LYS A 329 -28.66 -4.63 15.13
N GLU A 330 -29.33 -4.79 13.99
CA GLU A 330 -30.75 -5.18 13.93
C GLU A 330 -31.01 -6.55 14.60
N ARG A 331 -30.11 -7.52 14.42
CA ARG A 331 -30.26 -8.87 15.01
C ARG A 331 -29.82 -8.96 16.47
N GLN A 332 -28.92 -8.10 16.92
CA GLN A 332 -28.52 -8.03 18.33
C GLN A 332 -29.68 -7.63 19.23
N GLU A 333 -30.56 -6.73 18.76
CA GLU A 333 -31.79 -6.33 19.47
C GLU A 333 -32.74 -7.52 19.70
N GLN A 334 -32.72 -8.51 18.80
CA GLN A 334 -33.63 -9.66 18.83
C GLN A 334 -33.02 -10.86 19.57
N ASN A 335 -31.77 -11.20 19.24
CA ASN A 335 -31.14 -12.48 19.55
C ASN A 335 -29.87 -12.35 20.41
N GLY A 336 -29.52 -11.13 20.84
CA GLY A 336 -28.40 -10.83 21.74
C GLY A 336 -27.10 -11.54 21.32
N LYS A 337 -26.51 -12.30 22.25
CA LYS A 337 -25.24 -13.02 22.06
C LYS A 337 -25.26 -14.03 20.90
N PHE A 338 -26.42 -14.57 20.54
CA PHE A 338 -26.53 -15.47 19.40
C PHE A 338 -26.23 -14.75 18.08
N ALA A 339 -26.66 -13.49 17.93
CA ALA A 339 -26.34 -12.69 16.75
C ALA A 339 -24.82 -12.52 16.60
N ASN A 340 -24.09 -12.29 17.69
CA ASN A 340 -22.63 -12.16 17.63
C ASN A 340 -21.94 -13.42 17.11
N ARG A 341 -22.40 -14.58 17.60
CA ARG A 341 -21.89 -15.89 17.20
C ARG A 341 -22.15 -16.17 15.73
N ILE A 342 -23.38 -15.90 15.26
CA ILE A 342 -23.74 -16.05 13.85
C ILE A 342 -22.85 -15.15 12.99
N PHE A 343 -22.73 -13.87 13.32
CA PHE A 343 -21.90 -12.93 12.59
C PHE A 343 -20.43 -13.37 12.49
N TYR A 344 -19.83 -13.79 13.61
CA TYR A 344 -18.46 -14.31 13.62
C TYR A 344 -18.30 -15.47 12.62
N TYR A 345 -19.15 -16.49 12.70
CA TYR A 345 -19.04 -17.65 11.82
C TYR A 345 -19.43 -17.36 10.38
N THR A 346 -20.33 -16.40 10.12
CA THR A 346 -20.60 -15.90 8.76
C THR A 346 -19.36 -15.25 8.15
N CYS A 347 -18.66 -14.40 8.90
CA CYS A 347 -17.42 -13.76 8.43
C CYS A 347 -16.32 -14.80 8.16
N ARG A 348 -16.09 -15.71 9.12
CA ARG A 348 -15.06 -16.76 8.96
C ARG A 348 -15.38 -17.70 7.80
N PHE A 349 -16.65 -18.07 7.59
CA PHE A 349 -17.05 -18.85 6.42
C PHE A 349 -16.72 -18.12 5.11
N ARG A 350 -17.07 -16.83 5.00
CA ARG A 350 -16.80 -16.04 3.79
C ARG A 350 -15.30 -15.99 3.47
N GLN A 351 -14.46 -15.78 4.49
CA GLN A 351 -12.99 -15.80 4.33
C GLN A 351 -12.45 -17.18 3.89
N ILE A 352 -12.86 -18.25 4.57
CA ILE A 352 -12.44 -19.62 4.23
C ILE A 352 -12.92 -20.01 2.83
N SER A 353 -14.17 -19.67 2.51
CA SER A 353 -14.77 -19.93 1.21
C SER A 353 -13.97 -19.26 0.11
N THR A 354 -13.67 -17.96 0.21
CA THR A 354 -12.89 -17.25 -0.82
C THR A 354 -11.48 -17.83 -1.00
N ASN A 355 -10.77 -18.14 0.09
CA ASN A 355 -9.45 -18.78 0.02
C ASN A 355 -9.50 -20.15 -0.68
N GLN A 356 -10.57 -20.93 -0.45
CA GLN A 356 -10.78 -22.19 -1.13
C GLN A 356 -10.95 -22.02 -2.65
N LYS A 357 -11.56 -20.92 -3.10
CA LYS A 357 -11.73 -20.61 -4.54
C LYS A 357 -10.40 -20.24 -5.18
N PHE A 358 -9.58 -19.43 -4.50
CA PHE A 358 -8.20 -19.20 -4.95
C PHE A 358 -7.44 -20.50 -5.16
N LYS A 359 -7.51 -21.42 -4.19
CA LYS A 359 -6.86 -22.72 -4.30
C LYS A 359 -7.32 -23.51 -5.53
N TRP A 360 -8.63 -23.58 -5.79
CA TRP A 360 -9.15 -24.29 -6.97
C TRP A 360 -8.75 -23.62 -8.29
N LEU A 361 -8.75 -22.29 -8.35
CA LEU A 361 -8.29 -21.53 -9.51
C LEU A 361 -6.80 -21.77 -9.75
N THR A 362 -5.98 -21.77 -8.69
CA THR A 362 -4.54 -22.06 -8.76
C THR A 362 -4.27 -23.45 -9.30
N GLU A 363 -4.92 -24.47 -8.73
CA GLU A 363 -4.83 -25.87 -9.20
C GLU A 363 -5.20 -25.98 -10.70
N ALA A 364 -6.26 -25.27 -11.13
CA ALA A 364 -6.68 -25.26 -12.52
C ALA A 364 -5.69 -24.49 -13.43
N VAL A 365 -5.14 -23.36 -12.99
CA VAL A 365 -4.14 -22.62 -13.77
C VAL A 365 -2.90 -23.47 -13.99
N HIS A 366 -2.38 -24.13 -12.97
CA HIS A 366 -1.23 -25.05 -13.13
C HIS A 366 -1.55 -26.19 -14.10
N LYS A 367 -2.79 -26.70 -14.10
CA LYS A 367 -3.25 -27.73 -15.05
C LYS A 367 -3.25 -27.26 -16.52
N TYR A 368 -3.67 -26.02 -16.79
CA TYR A 368 -3.87 -25.53 -18.17
C TYR A 368 -2.73 -24.66 -18.71
N PHE A 369 -2.15 -23.79 -17.88
CA PHE A 369 -1.08 -22.86 -18.26
C PHE A 369 0.32 -23.37 -17.90
N GLY A 370 0.42 -24.44 -17.11
CA GLY A 370 1.70 -25.04 -16.74
C GLY A 370 2.44 -24.27 -15.65
N ASN A 371 3.76 -24.13 -15.82
CA ASN A 371 4.66 -23.56 -14.81
C ASN A 371 4.60 -22.03 -14.76
N VAL A 372 3.50 -21.47 -14.26
CA VAL A 372 3.32 -20.04 -13.98
C VAL A 372 3.10 -19.81 -12.50
N TYR A 373 3.41 -18.61 -12.00
CA TYR A 373 3.11 -18.24 -10.62
C TYR A 373 1.76 -17.54 -10.54
N THR A 374 0.79 -18.21 -9.95
CA THR A 374 -0.52 -17.64 -9.66
C THR A 374 -0.41 -16.59 -8.56
N SER A 375 -1.21 -15.54 -8.67
CA SER A 375 -1.21 -14.46 -7.70
C SER A 375 -2.53 -13.70 -7.71
N THR A 376 -2.70 -12.83 -6.73
CA THR A 376 -3.84 -11.92 -6.64
C THR A 376 -3.42 -10.67 -5.88
N LEU A 377 -4.02 -9.54 -6.21
CA LEU A 377 -3.94 -8.35 -5.38
C LEU A 377 -5.01 -8.44 -4.28
N VAL A 378 -4.57 -8.48 -3.02
CA VAL A 378 -5.51 -8.47 -1.91
C VAL A 378 -5.99 -7.05 -1.64
N ALA A 379 -7.28 -6.90 -1.30
CA ALA A 379 -7.86 -5.60 -0.96
C ALA A 379 -7.25 -5.02 0.32
N ASP A 380 -6.46 -3.96 0.21
CA ASP A 380 -5.77 -3.29 1.31
C ASP A 380 -6.56 -2.09 1.88
N HIS A 381 -7.57 -1.60 1.18
CA HIS A 381 -8.44 -0.52 1.64
C HIS A 381 -9.21 -0.84 2.94
N PRO A 382 -9.80 -2.04 3.16
CA PRO A 382 -10.27 -2.48 4.47
C PRO A 382 -9.19 -2.29 5.55
N TYR A 383 -7.98 -2.67 5.20
CA TYR A 383 -6.84 -2.64 6.10
C TYR A 383 -6.44 -1.20 6.44
N PHE A 384 -6.17 -0.30 5.49
CA PHE A 384 -5.75 1.08 5.80
C PHE A 384 -6.82 1.88 6.55
N ALA A 385 -8.08 1.69 6.19
CA ALA A 385 -9.16 2.50 6.72
C ALA A 385 -9.63 2.06 8.13
N GLY A 386 -8.90 1.16 8.78
CA GLY A 386 -9.11 0.86 10.19
C GLY A 386 -9.79 -0.46 10.51
N THR A 387 -10.17 -1.23 9.49
CA THR A 387 -10.98 -2.44 9.70
C THR A 387 -10.14 -3.70 9.73
N GLY A 388 -8.85 -3.60 9.36
CA GLY A 388 -7.93 -4.72 9.31
C GLY A 388 -8.45 -5.81 8.38
N LEU A 389 -8.43 -7.07 8.83
CA LEU A 389 -8.99 -8.21 8.10
C LEU A 389 -10.49 -8.41 8.34
N GLY A 390 -11.16 -7.49 9.03
CA GLY A 390 -12.59 -7.54 9.30
C GLY A 390 -13.42 -6.53 8.51
N MET A 391 -14.73 -6.56 8.76
CA MET A 391 -15.66 -5.54 8.28
C MET A 391 -15.65 -4.37 9.27
N GLY A 392 -15.63 -3.14 8.76
CA GLY A 392 -15.81 -1.94 9.60
C GLY A 392 -17.13 -1.98 10.36
N MET A 393 -17.18 -1.56 11.64
CA MET A 393 -18.46 -1.37 12.35
C MET A 393 -19.28 -0.14 11.88
N GLY A 394 -18.72 0.56 10.89
CA GLY A 394 -19.34 1.55 10.02
C GLY A 394 -18.68 1.50 8.63
N PRO A 395 -19.14 2.33 7.68
CA PRO A 395 -18.54 2.39 6.35
C PRO A 395 -17.04 2.66 6.41
N ASN A 396 -16.28 1.85 5.66
CA ASN A 396 -14.86 2.07 5.39
C ASN A 396 -14.73 3.44 4.73
N PRO A 397 -13.89 4.35 5.27
CA PRO A 397 -13.77 5.67 4.68
C PRO A 397 -13.38 5.62 3.20
N ALA A 398 -12.40 4.80 2.83
CA ALA A 398 -11.85 4.80 1.47
C ALA A 398 -12.85 4.28 0.41
N TRP A 399 -13.71 3.32 0.76
CA TRP A 399 -14.69 2.73 -0.18
C TRP A 399 -16.15 3.12 0.05
N GLY A 400 -16.48 3.77 1.17
CA GLY A 400 -17.86 4.11 1.53
C GLY A 400 -18.77 2.90 1.82
N SER A 401 -18.23 1.68 1.92
CA SER A 401 -18.96 0.42 2.13
C SER A 401 -18.34 -0.41 3.28
N THR A 402 -18.84 -1.62 3.58
CA THR A 402 -18.31 -2.48 4.66
C THR A 402 -17.73 -3.79 4.10
N PRO A 403 -16.64 -3.72 3.31
CA PRO A 403 -16.02 -4.92 2.73
C PRO A 403 -15.45 -5.83 3.81
N LEU A 404 -15.49 -7.15 3.57
CA LEU A 404 -14.77 -8.14 4.36
C LEU A 404 -13.50 -8.53 3.61
N ALA A 405 -12.34 -8.23 4.16
CA ALA A 405 -11.07 -8.65 3.57
C ALA A 405 -10.88 -10.17 3.66
N CYS A 406 -10.13 -10.73 2.70
CA CYS A 406 -9.68 -12.11 2.75
C CYS A 406 -8.80 -12.37 3.99
N ASP A 407 -8.75 -13.61 4.46
CA ASP A 407 -7.82 -14.00 5.52
C ASP A 407 -6.42 -14.21 4.92
N TRP A 408 -5.61 -13.15 4.94
CA TRP A 408 -4.27 -13.15 4.31
C TRP A 408 -3.30 -14.14 4.96
N PHE A 409 -3.44 -14.39 6.26
CA PHE A 409 -2.63 -15.39 6.96
C PHE A 409 -2.96 -16.79 6.48
N ALA A 410 -4.26 -17.11 6.33
CA ALA A 410 -4.68 -18.39 5.77
C ALA A 410 -4.26 -18.54 4.30
N MET A 411 -4.39 -17.49 3.48
CA MET A 411 -3.89 -17.50 2.10
C MET A 411 -2.41 -17.88 2.04
N ALA A 412 -1.60 -17.26 2.92
CA ALA A 412 -0.16 -17.49 2.99
C ALA A 412 0.23 -18.86 3.52
N ARG A 413 -0.42 -19.29 4.60
CA ARG A 413 -0.15 -20.55 5.28
C ARG A 413 -0.53 -21.74 4.42
N GLU A 414 -1.64 -21.64 3.69
CA GLU A 414 -2.14 -22.70 2.81
C GLU A 414 -1.61 -22.59 1.38
N LYS A 415 -0.91 -21.49 1.04
CA LYS A 415 -0.38 -21.20 -0.30
C LYS A 415 -1.44 -21.36 -1.37
N VAL A 416 -2.59 -20.71 -1.15
CA VAL A 416 -3.74 -20.77 -2.08
C VAL A 416 -3.45 -20.08 -3.41
N VAL A 417 -2.41 -19.25 -3.45
CA VAL A 417 -1.73 -18.70 -4.62
C VAL A 417 -0.22 -18.89 -4.43
N ASP A 418 0.55 -18.84 -5.53
CA ASP A 418 2.00 -19.01 -5.47
C ASP A 418 2.73 -17.77 -4.93
N ILE A 419 2.18 -16.58 -5.22
CA ILE A 419 2.71 -15.27 -4.81
C ILE A 419 1.53 -14.37 -4.43
N ALA A 420 1.65 -13.61 -3.34
CA ALA A 420 0.61 -12.66 -2.93
C ALA A 420 0.99 -11.22 -3.26
N GLY A 421 0.07 -10.44 -3.82
CA GLY A 421 0.25 -9.01 -4.06
C GLY A 421 -0.34 -8.16 -2.94
N ILE A 422 0.48 -7.27 -2.39
CA ILE A 422 0.07 -6.19 -1.47
C ILE A 422 0.17 -4.86 -2.21
N GLU A 423 -0.66 -3.90 -1.84
CA GLU A 423 -0.66 -2.57 -2.44
C GLU A 423 -0.43 -1.49 -1.40
N ASP A 424 -0.05 -0.30 -1.86
CA ASP A 424 0.07 0.87 -1.02
C ASP A 424 -0.72 2.04 -1.61
N TRP A 425 -1.73 2.51 -0.88
CA TRP A 425 -2.41 3.77 -1.21
C TRP A 425 -2.00 4.91 -0.27
N MET A 426 -0.81 4.83 0.33
CA MET A 426 -0.43 5.59 1.52
C MET A 426 0.38 6.87 1.23
N GLY A 427 0.26 7.41 0.02
CA GLY A 427 0.93 8.63 -0.46
C GLY A 427 0.66 9.88 0.39
N LEU A 428 1.69 10.49 1.02
CA LEU A 428 1.55 11.77 1.75
C LEU A 428 0.82 12.85 0.94
N GLN A 429 1.41 13.24 -0.20
CA GLN A 429 0.86 14.19 -1.16
C GLN A 429 0.48 13.51 -2.48
N TYR A 430 0.87 12.24 -2.62
CA TYR A 430 0.89 11.52 -3.89
C TYR A 430 -0.06 10.35 -3.94
N MET A 431 -1.01 10.18 -3.00
CA MET A 431 -2.19 9.30 -3.08
C MET A 431 -3.18 9.70 -1.98
N TYR A 432 -4.05 8.81 -1.47
CA TYR A 432 -5.00 9.11 -0.39
C TYR A 432 -4.31 10.00 0.63
N GLY A 433 -4.70 11.27 0.60
CA GLY A 433 -3.98 12.29 1.32
C GLY A 433 -4.03 12.05 2.83
N PRO A 434 -3.46 12.95 3.63
CA PRO A 434 -3.37 12.82 5.08
C PRO A 434 -4.69 12.64 5.85
N ASN A 435 -5.84 12.70 5.18
CA ASN A 435 -7.15 12.47 5.75
C ASN A 435 -7.53 10.98 5.87
N TRP A 436 -6.78 10.05 5.28
CA TRP A 436 -7.20 8.65 5.16
C TRP A 436 -6.42 7.68 6.04
N THR A 437 -5.09 7.72 5.99
CA THR A 437 -4.19 6.97 6.90
C THR A 437 -2.90 7.76 7.07
N TRP A 438 -2.30 7.72 8.25
CA TRP A 438 -1.10 8.51 8.58
C TRP A 438 0.10 7.71 8.97
N GLU A 439 -0.08 6.41 9.23
CA GLU A 439 0.93 5.48 9.69
C GLU A 439 2.07 5.28 8.68
N GLY A 440 2.01 5.96 7.54
CA GLY A 440 3.14 6.23 6.67
C GLY A 440 3.54 5.05 5.82
N PHE A 441 4.50 5.30 4.94
CA PHE A 441 4.92 4.38 3.88
C PHE A 441 5.54 3.09 4.40
N GLN A 442 5.99 3.06 5.65
CA GLN A 442 6.57 1.87 6.28
C GLN A 442 5.53 0.77 6.51
N LEU A 443 4.23 1.09 6.41
CA LEU A 443 3.18 0.07 6.41
C LEU A 443 3.29 -0.91 5.23
N MET A 444 4.01 -0.57 4.16
CA MET A 444 4.31 -1.54 3.10
C MET A 444 5.11 -2.73 3.65
N GLY A 445 6.10 -2.47 4.52
CA GLY A 445 6.80 -3.51 5.27
C GLY A 445 5.88 -4.28 6.22
N PHE A 446 4.97 -3.60 6.92
CA PHE A 446 3.98 -4.27 7.78
C PHE A 446 3.15 -5.28 6.98
N GLN A 447 2.60 -4.89 5.83
CA GLN A 447 1.80 -5.78 4.99
C GLN A 447 2.61 -6.97 4.46
N ALA A 448 3.83 -6.73 3.98
CA ALA A 448 4.73 -7.80 3.57
C ALA A 448 5.03 -8.78 4.72
N SER A 449 5.13 -8.26 5.96
CA SER A 449 5.35 -9.09 7.14
C SER A 449 4.17 -10.03 7.46
N ILE A 450 2.93 -9.69 7.10
CA ILE A 450 1.77 -10.60 7.26
C ILE A 450 1.99 -11.86 6.41
N PHE A 451 2.25 -11.70 5.12
CA PHE A 451 2.46 -12.81 4.20
C PHE A 451 3.74 -13.59 4.49
N ARG A 452 4.83 -12.90 4.88
CA ARG A 452 6.02 -13.58 5.40
C ARG A 452 5.65 -14.46 6.58
N SER A 453 4.96 -13.91 7.57
CA SER A 453 4.70 -14.63 8.82
C SER A 453 3.76 -15.80 8.60
N GLY A 454 2.69 -15.62 7.81
CA GLY A 454 1.74 -16.69 7.49
C GLY A 454 2.39 -17.85 6.70
N SER A 455 3.34 -17.54 5.80
CA SER A 455 4.03 -18.55 4.97
C SER A 455 5.35 -19.08 5.56
N ASP A 456 5.70 -18.70 6.80
CA ASP A 456 7.04 -18.95 7.39
C ASP A 456 8.20 -18.49 6.46
N GLY A 457 7.99 -17.38 5.75
CA GLY A 457 8.96 -16.77 4.84
C GLY A 457 9.18 -17.53 3.52
N THR A 458 8.27 -18.44 3.16
CA THR A 458 8.43 -19.29 1.97
C THR A 458 7.66 -18.82 0.74
N MET A 459 6.66 -17.95 0.91
CA MET A 459 5.89 -17.40 -0.20
C MET A 459 6.44 -16.02 -0.59
N PRO A 460 6.81 -15.79 -1.87
CA PRO A 460 7.18 -14.46 -2.34
C PRO A 460 6.00 -13.46 -2.27
N VAL A 461 6.34 -12.17 -2.21
CA VAL A 461 5.36 -11.08 -2.17
C VAL A 461 5.63 -10.10 -3.31
N ILE A 462 4.55 -9.66 -3.96
CA ILE A 462 4.51 -8.53 -4.90
C ILE A 462 4.18 -7.27 -4.11
N ALA A 463 5.06 -6.27 -4.16
CA ALA A 463 4.81 -4.95 -3.62
C ALA A 463 4.32 -4.03 -4.76
N TRP A 464 3.02 -3.72 -4.78
CA TRP A 464 2.41 -2.78 -5.71
C TRP A 464 2.55 -1.36 -5.15
N ILE A 465 3.47 -0.62 -5.75
CA ILE A 465 3.91 0.69 -5.30
C ILE A 465 3.26 1.74 -6.18
N THR A 466 2.45 2.59 -5.56
CA THR A 466 1.76 3.69 -6.24
C THR A 466 2.66 4.91 -6.43
N PRO A 467 2.33 5.80 -7.39
CA PRO A 467 3.22 6.89 -7.78
C PRO A 467 3.49 7.84 -6.62
N SER A 468 4.73 8.31 -6.51
CA SER A 468 5.20 9.22 -5.47
C SER A 468 6.51 9.92 -5.87
N ASP A 469 7.17 10.59 -4.92
CA ASP A 469 8.52 11.11 -5.14
C ASP A 469 9.59 10.01 -4.97
N GLU A 470 10.85 10.34 -5.30
CA GLU A 470 11.99 9.42 -5.17
C GLU A 470 12.11 8.82 -3.76
N ILE A 471 11.95 9.65 -2.72
CA ILE A 471 12.16 9.25 -1.32
C ILE A 471 11.12 8.21 -0.93
N ASN A 472 9.85 8.50 -1.19
CA ASN A 472 8.73 7.64 -0.84
C ASN A 472 8.83 6.31 -1.57
N LEU A 473 9.08 6.32 -2.88
CA LEU A 473 9.24 5.11 -3.66
C LEU A 473 10.36 4.23 -3.10
N ARG A 474 11.55 4.79 -2.90
CA ARG A 474 12.72 4.02 -2.43
C ARG A 474 12.49 3.44 -1.04
N LEU A 475 11.85 4.18 -0.13
CA LEU A 475 11.53 3.71 1.21
C LEU A 475 10.43 2.63 1.21
N LYS A 476 9.38 2.76 0.40
CA LYS A 476 8.35 1.72 0.23
C LYS A 476 8.97 0.43 -0.30
N THR A 477 9.74 0.50 -1.39
CA THR A 477 10.45 -0.64 -1.99
C THR A 477 11.39 -1.29 -0.96
N SER A 478 12.17 -0.49 -0.25
CA SER A 478 13.17 -1.00 0.71
C SER A 478 12.52 -1.59 1.96
N SER A 479 11.43 -1.01 2.46
CA SER A 479 10.70 -1.57 3.62
C SER A 479 10.02 -2.89 3.24
N ALA A 480 9.38 -2.97 2.06
CA ALA A 480 8.85 -4.24 1.55
C ALA A 480 9.95 -5.30 1.41
N LEU A 481 11.12 -4.92 0.88
CA LEU A 481 12.29 -5.78 0.74
C LEU A 481 12.87 -6.21 2.10
N CYS A 482 12.92 -5.32 3.10
CA CYS A 482 13.34 -5.69 4.46
C CYS A 482 12.47 -6.81 5.04
N GLN A 483 11.23 -6.93 4.57
CA GLN A 483 10.24 -7.85 5.09
C GLN A 483 9.99 -9.07 4.19
N GLY A 484 10.65 -9.18 3.02
CA GLY A 484 10.66 -10.39 2.20
C GLY A 484 10.13 -10.25 0.78
N ALA A 485 9.68 -9.07 0.35
CA ALA A 485 9.21 -8.86 -1.02
C ALA A 485 10.33 -9.13 -2.04
N LYS A 486 9.97 -9.76 -3.16
CA LYS A 486 10.92 -10.12 -4.25
C LYS A 486 10.41 -9.71 -5.63
N HIS A 487 9.23 -9.13 -5.71
CA HIS A 487 8.61 -8.59 -6.90
C HIS A 487 8.10 -7.18 -6.58
N PHE A 488 8.47 -6.19 -7.38
CA PHE A 488 8.02 -4.81 -7.26
C PHE A 488 7.25 -4.40 -8.51
N PHE A 489 5.98 -4.06 -8.33
CA PHE A 489 5.14 -3.48 -9.38
C PHE A 489 5.08 -1.97 -9.13
N TYR A 490 5.51 -1.15 -10.09
CA TYR A 490 5.39 0.31 -10.03
C TYR A 490 4.16 0.76 -10.81
N TRP A 491 3.06 1.01 -10.10
CA TRP A 491 1.74 1.31 -10.65
C TRP A 491 1.61 2.79 -10.96
N THR A 492 1.35 3.27 -12.18
CA THR A 492 1.43 2.63 -13.52
C THR A 492 2.05 3.64 -14.51
N TYR A 493 2.63 3.22 -15.64
CA TYR A 493 3.47 4.11 -16.46
C TYR A 493 2.71 5.22 -17.22
N GLY A 494 1.44 5.04 -17.58
CA GLY A 494 0.76 5.83 -18.62
C GLY A 494 1.08 7.33 -18.68
N PRO A 495 1.62 7.88 -19.80
CA PRO A 495 1.82 9.32 -19.89
C PRO A 495 0.49 10.06 -19.86
N THR A 496 0.53 11.33 -19.45
CA THR A 496 -0.59 12.27 -19.54
C THR A 496 -1.27 12.25 -20.91
N ALA A 497 -0.52 11.95 -21.98
CA ALA A 497 -1.02 11.80 -23.33
C ALA A 497 -2.21 10.81 -23.46
N THR A 498 -2.29 9.80 -22.61
CA THR A 498 -3.29 8.72 -22.69
C THR A 498 -4.01 8.41 -21.38
N SER A 499 -3.72 9.14 -20.31
CA SER A 499 -4.09 8.77 -18.94
C SER A 499 -4.85 9.88 -18.22
N THR A 500 -5.77 9.51 -17.33
CA THR A 500 -6.62 10.46 -16.60
C THR A 500 -6.17 10.66 -15.15
N GLU A 501 -5.54 9.65 -14.54
CA GLU A 501 -4.99 9.71 -13.18
C GLU A 501 -4.08 8.52 -12.84
N ASN A 502 -3.40 8.60 -11.69
CA ASN A 502 -2.66 7.53 -11.04
C ASN A 502 -1.52 6.92 -11.89
N TYR A 503 -0.73 7.77 -12.55
CA TYR A 503 0.43 7.37 -13.34
C TYR A 503 1.72 8.07 -12.91
N TRP A 504 2.87 7.45 -13.19
CA TRP A 504 4.17 7.93 -12.73
C TRP A 504 5.09 8.53 -13.80
N SER A 505 4.82 8.37 -15.11
CA SER A 505 5.74 8.85 -16.17
C SER A 505 6.00 10.36 -16.14
N ASP A 506 5.08 11.16 -15.62
CA ASP A 506 5.29 12.61 -15.50
C ASP A 506 5.97 13.02 -14.17
N LEU A 507 6.42 12.05 -13.37
CA LEU A 507 7.13 12.25 -12.11
C LEU A 507 8.63 11.99 -12.28
N LYS A 508 9.44 13.04 -12.49
CA LYS A 508 10.90 12.88 -12.61
C LYS A 508 11.56 12.07 -11.48
N GLY A 509 11.07 12.22 -10.24
CA GLY A 509 11.59 11.50 -9.07
C GLY A 509 11.40 9.97 -9.13
N GLU A 510 10.38 9.49 -9.85
CA GLU A 510 10.15 8.06 -10.06
C GLU A 510 11.25 7.45 -10.93
N TYR A 511 11.71 8.17 -11.96
CA TYR A 511 12.82 7.72 -12.81
C TYR A 511 14.10 7.54 -12.00
N ASP A 512 14.43 8.49 -11.13
CA ASP A 512 15.62 8.44 -10.27
C ASP A 512 15.50 7.31 -9.23
N GLY A 513 14.33 7.16 -8.63
CA GLY A 513 14.05 6.14 -7.63
C GLY A 513 14.09 4.73 -8.21
N ILE A 514 13.38 4.49 -9.31
CA ILE A 514 13.34 3.19 -10.00
C ILE A 514 14.73 2.83 -10.49
N ALA A 515 15.45 3.71 -11.18
CA ALA A 515 16.80 3.43 -11.68
C ALA A 515 17.78 3.05 -10.57
N LYS A 516 17.70 3.71 -9.40
CA LYS A 516 18.51 3.34 -8.22
C LYS A 516 18.12 1.97 -7.68
N MET A 517 16.83 1.72 -7.46
CA MET A 517 16.37 0.44 -6.91
C MET A 517 16.68 -0.73 -7.84
N THR A 518 16.44 -0.61 -9.15
CA THR A 518 16.71 -1.70 -10.11
C THR A 518 18.20 -2.02 -10.19
N ARG A 519 19.08 -1.01 -10.16
CA ARG A 519 20.54 -1.19 -10.07
C ARG A 519 20.97 -1.90 -8.78
N GLN A 520 20.44 -1.49 -7.62
CA GLN A 520 20.76 -2.15 -6.35
C GLN A 520 20.30 -3.62 -6.36
N LEU A 521 19.09 -3.88 -6.86
CA LEU A 521 18.53 -5.22 -6.95
C LEU A 521 19.29 -6.11 -7.92
N SER A 522 19.72 -5.60 -9.08
CA SER A 522 20.53 -6.37 -10.03
C SER A 522 21.91 -6.74 -9.47
N ILE A 523 22.52 -5.88 -8.65
CA ILE A 523 23.78 -6.21 -7.96
C ILE A 523 23.55 -7.28 -6.88
N ALA A 524 22.45 -7.18 -6.14
CA ALA A 524 22.17 -8.00 -4.97
C ALA A 524 21.45 -9.33 -5.25
N GLU A 525 20.92 -9.55 -6.46
CA GLU A 525 20.00 -10.65 -6.75
C GLU A 525 20.60 -12.05 -6.49
N ASN A 526 21.92 -12.18 -6.66
CA ASN A 526 22.63 -13.45 -6.43
C ASN A 526 22.58 -13.92 -4.97
N ILE A 527 22.25 -13.03 -4.04
CA ILE A 527 22.00 -13.37 -2.64
C ILE A 527 20.50 -13.24 -2.33
N ILE A 528 19.84 -12.17 -2.74
CA ILE A 528 18.43 -11.91 -2.36
C ILE A 528 17.46 -12.92 -2.99
N ALA A 529 17.63 -13.29 -4.25
CA ALA A 529 16.67 -14.14 -4.95
C ALA A 529 16.56 -15.52 -4.31
N GLU A 530 17.70 -16.14 -3.98
CA GLU A 530 17.77 -17.46 -3.35
C GLU A 530 17.83 -17.41 -1.81
N GLY A 531 18.17 -16.25 -1.27
CA GLY A 531 18.36 -16.04 0.15
C GLY A 531 17.08 -16.18 0.95
N LYS A 532 17.25 -16.67 2.18
CA LYS A 532 16.20 -16.78 3.19
C LYS A 532 16.36 -15.65 4.20
N LEU A 533 15.24 -15.05 4.61
CA LEU A 533 15.27 -14.12 5.72
C LEU A 533 15.71 -14.84 7.00
N ARG A 534 16.49 -14.14 7.83
CA ARG A 534 16.84 -14.65 9.16
C ARG A 534 15.60 -14.88 10.02
N PRO A 535 15.55 -15.96 10.81
CA PRO A 535 14.44 -16.20 11.71
C PRO A 535 14.45 -15.23 12.89
N THR A 536 13.29 -15.04 13.53
CA THR A 536 13.14 -14.24 14.75
C THR A 536 12.61 -15.07 15.92
N LYS A 537 12.79 -14.53 17.14
CA LYS A 537 12.20 -15.02 18.39
C LYS A 537 11.12 -14.10 18.95
N VAL A 538 10.74 -13.05 18.21
CA VAL A 538 9.71 -12.09 18.58
C VAL A 538 8.45 -12.34 17.76
N ALA A 539 7.33 -12.57 18.44
CA ALA A 539 6.01 -12.64 17.85
C ALA A 539 5.12 -11.47 18.29
N LEU A 540 4.25 -11.02 17.40
CA LEU A 540 3.15 -10.11 17.67
C LEU A 540 1.84 -10.84 17.35
N LEU A 541 0.93 -10.94 18.31
CA LEU A 541 -0.40 -11.47 18.03
C LEU A 541 -1.14 -10.51 17.09
N TYR A 542 -1.63 -11.06 15.99
CA TYR A 542 -2.57 -10.40 15.09
C TYR A 542 -3.92 -11.09 15.26
N SER A 543 -4.81 -10.52 16.08
CA SER A 543 -6.13 -11.11 16.26
C SER A 543 -7.05 -10.77 15.09
N ILE A 544 -7.48 -11.81 14.38
CA ILE A 544 -8.55 -11.70 13.38
C ILE A 544 -9.88 -11.39 14.09
N SER A 545 -10.11 -11.98 15.27
CA SER A 545 -11.31 -11.68 16.07
C SER A 545 -11.43 -10.19 16.40
N SER A 546 -10.35 -9.54 16.83
CA SER A 546 -10.39 -8.09 17.11
C SER A 546 -10.67 -7.26 15.87
N ASP A 547 -10.11 -7.61 14.72
CA ASP A 547 -10.39 -6.94 13.44
C ASP A 547 -11.87 -7.09 13.02
N LEU A 548 -12.47 -8.27 13.22
CA LEU A 548 -13.90 -8.51 12.95
C LEU A 548 -14.83 -7.64 13.80
N TRP A 549 -14.44 -7.35 15.04
CA TRP A 549 -15.29 -6.65 16.01
C TRP A 549 -14.99 -5.16 16.14
N GLN A 550 -13.76 -4.74 15.87
CA GLN A 550 -13.21 -3.42 16.20
C GLN A 550 -13.68 -2.90 17.58
N PRO A 551 -13.46 -3.64 18.67
CA PRO A 551 -14.04 -3.34 19.97
C PRO A 551 -13.63 -1.96 20.50
N TYR A 552 -12.46 -1.46 20.08
CA TYR A 552 -11.94 -0.12 20.41
C TYR A 552 -11.81 0.77 19.16
N GLY A 553 -12.57 0.50 18.10
CA GLY A 553 -12.45 1.19 16.82
C GLY A 553 -11.03 1.12 16.26
N TYR A 554 -10.52 2.20 15.69
CA TYR A 554 -9.18 2.28 15.10
C TYR A 554 -8.03 2.03 16.09
N ILE A 555 -8.25 2.21 17.40
CA ILE A 555 -7.21 2.30 18.42
C ILE A 555 -6.42 1.00 18.57
N HIS A 556 -7.09 -0.15 18.67
CA HIS A 556 -6.40 -1.43 18.87
C HIS A 556 -5.50 -1.80 17.68
N MET A 557 -5.98 -1.58 16.45
CA MET A 557 -5.20 -1.79 15.23
C MET A 557 -4.01 -0.83 15.17
N LEU A 558 -4.23 0.44 15.51
CA LEU A 558 -3.16 1.43 15.53
C LEU A 558 -2.09 1.09 16.58
N GLU A 559 -2.48 0.67 17.78
CA GLU A 559 -1.54 0.20 18.80
C GLU A 559 -0.72 -1.01 18.31
N ARG A 560 -1.36 -1.97 17.62
CA ARG A 560 -0.66 -3.12 17.02
C ARG A 560 0.39 -2.68 16.01
N ARG A 561 0.01 -1.79 15.08
CA ARG A 561 0.93 -1.21 14.07
C ARG A 561 2.09 -0.45 14.71
N MET A 562 1.82 0.40 15.68
CA MET A 562 2.87 1.18 16.33
C MET A 562 3.76 0.33 17.25
N THR A 563 3.23 -0.78 17.78
CA THR A 563 4.04 -1.79 18.47
C THR A 563 5.02 -2.47 17.52
N TYR A 564 4.54 -2.86 16.33
CA TYR A 564 5.41 -3.37 15.27
C TYR A 564 6.49 -2.36 14.88
N PHE A 565 6.13 -1.09 14.64
CA PHE A 565 7.11 -0.05 14.30
C PHE A 565 8.16 0.16 15.39
N ALA A 566 7.77 0.22 16.66
CA ALA A 566 8.73 0.33 17.76
C ALA A 566 9.75 -0.82 17.78
N LEU A 567 9.33 -2.04 17.43
CA LEU A 567 10.21 -3.21 17.38
C LEU A 567 11.17 -3.16 16.18
N VAL A 568 10.68 -2.86 14.98
CA VAL A 568 11.54 -2.78 13.78
C VAL A 568 12.47 -1.58 13.82
N HIS A 569 12.06 -0.45 14.43
CA HIS A 569 12.92 0.70 14.71
C HIS A 569 14.07 0.39 15.66
N GLN A 570 14.01 -0.73 16.38
CA GLN A 570 15.08 -1.26 17.22
C GLN A 570 15.72 -2.54 16.64
N HIS A 571 15.49 -2.79 15.35
CA HIS A 571 16.07 -3.88 14.55
C HIS A 571 15.68 -5.29 15.01
N TYR A 572 14.52 -5.43 15.66
CA TYR A 572 13.90 -6.73 15.85
C TYR A 572 13.04 -7.05 14.63
N LEU A 573 13.32 -8.19 13.98
CA LEU A 573 12.37 -8.77 13.04
C LEU A 573 11.18 -9.32 13.84
N VAL A 574 9.96 -9.12 13.36
CA VAL A 574 8.74 -9.52 14.08
C VAL A 574 7.90 -10.43 13.20
N ASP A 575 7.55 -11.62 13.70
CA ASP A 575 6.55 -12.45 13.04
C ASP A 575 5.16 -12.16 13.62
N MET A 576 4.19 -11.93 12.75
CA MET A 576 2.79 -11.83 13.15
C MET A 576 2.15 -13.21 13.15
N ILE A 577 1.48 -13.56 14.24
CA ILE A 577 0.80 -14.86 14.36
C ILE A 577 -0.66 -14.66 14.70
N THR A 578 -1.54 -15.46 14.11
CA THR A 578 -2.98 -15.40 14.41
C THR A 578 -3.36 -16.29 15.58
N GLU A 579 -4.61 -16.19 16.01
CA GLU A 579 -5.20 -17.10 17.00
C GLU A 579 -5.10 -18.57 16.55
N GLU A 580 -5.31 -18.85 15.26
CA GLU A 580 -5.15 -20.18 14.68
C GLU A 580 -3.69 -20.68 14.71
N ASP A 581 -2.73 -19.80 14.43
CA ASP A 581 -1.30 -20.15 14.53
C ASP A 581 -0.91 -20.50 15.97
N VAL A 582 -1.44 -19.76 16.95
CA VAL A 582 -1.27 -20.03 18.37
C VAL A 582 -1.85 -21.39 18.74
N ILE A 583 -3.09 -21.68 18.33
CA ILE A 583 -3.77 -22.97 18.56
C ILE A 583 -3.00 -24.13 17.90
N ALA A 584 -2.38 -23.89 16.74
CA ALA A 584 -1.52 -24.86 16.05
C ALA A 584 -0.14 -25.04 16.72
N GLY A 585 0.15 -24.30 17.80
CA GLY A 585 1.38 -24.44 18.59
C GLY A 585 2.58 -23.65 18.06
N LYS A 586 2.39 -22.67 17.15
CA LYS A 586 3.47 -21.88 16.54
C LYS A 586 4.27 -21.07 17.56
N LEU A 587 3.68 -20.76 18.73
CA LEU A 587 4.37 -20.08 19.85
C LEU A 587 5.66 -20.76 20.31
N LYS A 588 5.81 -22.08 20.11
CA LYS A 588 7.04 -22.82 20.45
C LYS A 588 8.28 -22.29 19.72
N LYS A 589 8.13 -21.59 18.59
CA LYS A 589 9.24 -21.00 17.83
C LYS A 589 9.80 -19.73 18.50
N TYR A 590 9.02 -19.07 19.34
CA TYR A 590 9.28 -17.73 19.85
C TYR A 590 9.63 -17.72 21.35
N SER A 591 10.31 -16.66 21.77
CA SER A 591 10.65 -16.39 23.17
C SER A 591 9.81 -15.26 23.75
N VAL A 592 9.36 -14.33 22.91
CA VAL A 592 8.61 -13.13 23.29
C VAL A 592 7.33 -13.03 22.45
N LEU A 593 6.20 -12.74 23.10
CA LEU A 593 4.91 -12.46 22.48
C LEU A 593 4.40 -11.08 22.92
N TYR A 594 4.07 -10.22 21.97
CA TYR A 594 3.34 -8.98 22.19
C TYR A 594 1.86 -9.20 21.89
N VAL A 595 0.98 -8.66 22.75
CA VAL A 595 -0.47 -8.73 22.59
C VAL A 595 -1.06 -7.36 22.88
N THR A 596 -1.75 -6.79 21.89
CA THR A 596 -2.44 -5.49 22.01
C THR A 596 -3.95 -5.63 21.89
N ASP A 597 -4.40 -6.76 21.31
CA ASP A 597 -5.76 -7.00 20.87
C ASP A 597 -6.64 -7.55 22.01
N PRO A 598 -7.86 -6.99 22.22
CA PRO A 598 -8.72 -7.41 23.33
C PRO A 598 -9.52 -8.69 23.06
N CYS A 599 -10.01 -8.92 21.84
CA CYS A 599 -10.72 -10.13 21.47
C CYS A 599 -9.71 -11.19 21.06
N ILE A 600 -9.65 -12.33 21.77
CA ILE A 600 -8.79 -13.46 21.42
C ILE A 600 -9.58 -14.75 21.58
N HIS A 601 -9.45 -15.68 20.64
CA HIS A 601 -10.08 -16.98 20.70
C HIS A 601 -9.71 -17.71 22.00
N GLU A 602 -10.71 -18.26 22.70
CA GLU A 602 -10.51 -18.88 24.03
C GLU A 602 -9.45 -20.01 24.02
N LYS A 603 -9.45 -20.89 23.00
CA LYS A 603 -8.39 -21.89 22.81
C LYS A 603 -6.99 -21.26 22.67
N ALA A 604 -6.85 -20.15 21.94
CA ALA A 604 -5.58 -19.45 21.81
C ALA A 604 -5.14 -18.84 23.15
N ILE A 605 -6.07 -18.32 23.96
CA ILE A 605 -5.80 -17.85 25.32
C ILE A 605 -5.21 -18.97 26.18
N GLU A 606 -5.79 -20.17 26.13
CA GLU A 606 -5.29 -21.32 26.89
C GLU A 606 -3.90 -21.77 26.43
N GLU A 607 -3.64 -21.78 25.12
CA GLU A 607 -2.30 -22.06 24.59
C GLU A 607 -1.27 -20.99 24.99
N ILE A 608 -1.65 -19.71 24.99
CA ILE A 608 -0.79 -18.62 25.49
C ILE A 608 -0.47 -18.83 26.97
N LYS A 609 -1.48 -19.11 27.81
CA LYS A 609 -1.28 -19.41 29.24
C LYS A 609 -0.29 -20.55 29.41
N ASN A 610 -0.48 -21.65 28.69
CA ASN A 610 0.40 -22.81 28.76
C ASN A 610 1.82 -22.49 28.31
N TRP A 611 1.98 -21.71 27.23
CA TRP A 611 3.29 -21.30 26.73
C TRP A 611 4.05 -20.40 27.72
N VAL A 612 3.39 -19.39 28.30
CA VAL A 612 4.00 -18.52 29.33
C VAL A 612 4.36 -19.34 30.56
N ARG A 613 3.44 -20.17 31.07
CA ARG A 613 3.72 -21.06 32.22
C ARG A 613 4.97 -21.91 32.00
N ASN A 614 5.24 -22.28 30.75
CA ASN A 614 6.38 -23.12 30.38
C ASN A 614 7.69 -22.36 30.09
N GLY A 615 7.70 -21.03 30.13
CA GLY A 615 8.92 -20.21 29.96
C GLY A 615 8.78 -19.06 28.96
N GLY A 616 7.64 -18.91 28.30
CA GLY A 616 7.37 -17.80 27.39
C GLY A 616 7.32 -16.44 28.09
N TYR A 617 7.65 -15.37 27.36
CA TYR A 617 7.59 -14.00 27.86
C TYR A 617 6.51 -13.25 27.09
N ILE A 618 5.56 -12.64 27.80
CA ILE A 618 4.42 -11.94 27.21
C ILE A 618 4.37 -10.48 27.65
N ARG A 619 4.02 -9.58 26.73
CA ARG A 619 3.66 -8.19 27.03
C ARG A 619 2.27 -7.88 26.52
N GLY A 620 1.41 -7.39 27.41
CA GLY A 620 0.05 -6.94 27.10
C GLY A 620 -0.09 -5.43 27.18
N THR A 621 -0.80 -4.82 26.23
CA THR A 621 -1.21 -3.40 26.26
C THR A 621 -2.66 -3.25 25.77
N CYS A 622 -3.24 -2.04 25.82
CA CYS A 622 -4.50 -1.70 25.14
C CYS A 622 -5.70 -2.66 25.37
N GLY A 623 -5.75 -3.35 26.51
CA GLY A 623 -6.82 -4.32 26.82
C GLY A 623 -6.56 -5.77 26.35
N ALA A 624 -5.31 -6.14 26.10
CA ALA A 624 -4.87 -7.47 25.69
C ALA A 624 -5.66 -8.65 26.30
N GLY A 625 -6.41 -9.36 25.47
CA GLY A 625 -7.10 -10.61 25.83
C GLY A 625 -8.17 -10.46 26.91
N THR A 626 -8.88 -9.33 27.01
CA THR A 626 -10.01 -9.15 27.94
C THR A 626 -11.33 -9.72 27.41
N LYS A 627 -11.40 -10.08 26.12
CA LYS A 627 -12.61 -10.56 25.44
C LYS A 627 -12.33 -11.83 24.63
N ASN A 628 -13.38 -12.61 24.37
CA ASN A 628 -13.30 -13.79 23.48
C ASN A 628 -13.52 -13.43 22.00
N GLN A 629 -13.49 -14.44 21.13
CA GLN A 629 -13.74 -14.30 19.69
C GLN A 629 -15.16 -13.82 19.33
N PHE A 630 -16.08 -13.75 20.29
CA PHE A 630 -17.45 -13.25 20.11
C PHE A 630 -17.65 -11.86 20.71
N ASN A 631 -16.56 -11.17 21.08
CA ASN A 631 -16.55 -9.87 21.73
C ASN A 631 -17.19 -9.88 23.14
N GLU A 632 -17.26 -11.05 23.78
CA GLU A 632 -17.79 -11.20 25.13
C GLU A 632 -16.66 -11.03 26.16
N ASP A 633 -16.93 -10.32 27.26
CA ASP A 633 -15.97 -10.17 28.35
C ASP A 633 -15.70 -11.50 29.05
N ILE A 634 -14.41 -11.82 29.20
CA ILE A 634 -13.94 -13.05 29.84
C ILE A 634 -12.75 -12.75 30.76
N PRO A 635 -12.40 -13.65 31.70
CA PRO A 635 -11.16 -13.50 32.48
C PRO A 635 -9.89 -13.46 31.62
N GLY A 636 -9.90 -14.20 30.50
CA GLY A 636 -8.86 -14.17 29.47
C GLY A 636 -7.44 -14.31 30.02
N LEU A 637 -6.58 -13.33 29.72
CA LEU A 637 -5.16 -13.31 30.13
C LEU A 637 -4.90 -12.66 31.50
N ALA A 638 -5.94 -12.26 32.25
CA ALA A 638 -5.79 -11.55 33.53
C ALA A 638 -4.92 -12.31 34.55
N GLU A 639 -5.09 -13.64 34.65
CA GLU A 639 -4.28 -14.49 35.54
C GLU A 639 -2.79 -14.47 35.16
N VAL A 640 -2.48 -14.49 33.86
CA VAL A 640 -1.10 -14.45 33.34
C VAL A 640 -0.46 -13.12 33.74
N PHE A 641 -1.18 -12.02 33.57
CA PHE A 641 -0.71 -10.69 33.98
C PHE A 641 -0.78 -10.45 35.49
N GLY A 642 -1.33 -11.37 36.27
CA GLY A 642 -1.46 -11.27 37.72
C GLY A 642 -2.33 -10.09 38.16
N ILE A 643 -3.44 -9.87 37.47
CA ILE A 643 -4.46 -8.86 37.77
C ILE A 643 -5.83 -9.50 37.98
N LYS A 644 -6.76 -8.78 38.61
CA LYS A 644 -8.16 -9.21 38.68
C LYS A 644 -8.79 -9.25 37.28
N PRO A 645 -9.63 -10.25 36.99
CA PRO A 645 -10.34 -10.34 35.72
C PRO A 645 -11.35 -9.18 35.57
N HIS A 646 -11.77 -8.93 34.34
CA HIS A 646 -12.71 -7.85 33.98
C HIS A 646 -12.23 -6.47 34.45
N PRO A 647 -11.04 -6.02 34.00
CA PRO A 647 -10.60 -4.67 34.31
C PRO A 647 -11.55 -3.65 33.69
N ASP A 648 -11.62 -2.46 34.30
CA ASP A 648 -12.42 -1.36 33.76
C ASP A 648 -11.65 -0.69 32.61
N VAL A 649 -12.32 -0.51 31.46
CA VAL A 649 -11.68 -0.06 30.22
C VAL A 649 -12.36 1.23 29.73
N MET A 650 -11.62 2.33 29.78
CA MET A 650 -12.01 3.59 29.18
C MET A 650 -11.41 3.72 27.78
N ILE A 651 -12.25 3.97 26.78
CA ILE A 651 -11.84 4.17 25.38
C ILE A 651 -11.93 5.67 25.04
N GLN A 652 -10.81 6.24 24.61
CA GLN A 652 -10.73 7.64 24.24
C GLN A 652 -11.28 7.88 22.83
N GLN A 653 -12.22 8.81 22.71
CA GLN A 653 -12.74 9.24 21.42
C GLN A 653 -11.74 10.15 20.69
N GLY A 654 -11.67 10.05 19.36
CA GLY A 654 -10.75 10.87 18.57
C GLY A 654 -10.72 10.47 17.08
N LYS A 655 -10.13 11.34 16.26
CA LYS A 655 -9.84 11.06 14.84
C LYS A 655 -8.47 10.39 14.72
N TRP A 656 -8.44 9.08 14.93
CA TRP A 656 -7.20 8.30 15.00
C TRP A 656 -6.56 7.96 13.64
N HIS A 657 -7.27 8.16 12.52
CA HIS A 657 -6.81 7.81 11.17
C HIS A 657 -6.28 9.02 10.38
N VAL A 658 -6.40 10.24 10.90
CA VAL A 658 -5.96 11.47 10.22
C VAL A 658 -4.54 11.87 10.63
N ARG A 659 -3.68 12.15 9.64
CA ARG A 659 -2.29 12.56 9.87
C ARG A 659 -2.24 13.91 10.56
N GLY A 660 -1.36 14.02 11.55
CA GLY A 660 -1.23 15.22 12.38
C GLY A 660 -2.31 15.36 13.46
N ALA A 661 -3.53 14.82 13.27
CA ALA A 661 -4.60 14.90 14.27
C ALA A 661 -4.23 14.21 15.59
N LEU A 662 -3.37 13.17 15.55
CA LEU A 662 -2.83 12.53 16.75
C LEU A 662 -2.07 13.53 17.66
N ASN A 663 -1.49 14.60 17.11
CA ASN A 663 -0.78 15.62 17.87
C ASN A 663 -1.72 16.39 18.82
N ASP A 664 -2.99 16.53 18.44
CA ASP A 664 -3.99 17.31 19.18
C ASP A 664 -4.78 16.47 20.21
N ILE A 665 -4.63 15.14 20.18
CA ILE A 665 -5.28 14.25 21.15
C ILE A 665 -4.58 14.35 22.50
N ASN A 666 -5.24 14.90 23.52
CA ASN A 666 -4.68 15.00 24.87
C ASN A 666 -4.38 13.62 25.48
N TYR A 667 -3.36 13.54 26.34
CA TYR A 667 -3.17 12.37 27.19
C TYR A 667 -4.33 12.28 28.21
N ILE A 668 -4.84 11.07 28.42
CA ILE A 668 -5.87 10.75 29.41
C ILE A 668 -5.29 10.88 30.83
N ASP A 669 -4.02 10.52 30.98
CA ASP A 669 -3.27 10.52 32.24
C ASP A 669 -1.76 10.46 31.96
N ILE A 670 -0.95 10.49 33.01
CA ILE A 670 0.49 10.26 32.94
C ILE A 670 0.84 8.99 33.73
N ILE A 671 1.61 8.12 33.11
CA ILE A 671 2.16 6.90 33.70
C ILE A 671 3.60 7.20 34.11
N SER A 672 3.88 7.04 35.40
CA SER A 672 5.22 7.20 35.98
C SER A 672 5.72 5.86 36.48
N SER A 673 7.00 5.54 36.25
CA SER A 673 7.61 4.35 36.82
C SER A 673 7.82 4.50 38.32
N VAL A 674 7.82 3.38 39.05
CA VAL A 674 8.21 3.39 40.46
C VAL A 674 9.69 3.77 40.59
N ARG A 675 10.04 4.52 41.64
CA ARG A 675 11.40 5.05 41.84
C ARG A 675 12.45 3.93 41.77
N GLY A 676 13.50 4.14 40.97
CA GLY A 676 14.61 3.20 40.82
C GLY A 676 14.42 2.13 39.74
N ASN A 677 13.37 2.21 38.91
CA ASN A 677 13.23 1.32 37.76
C ASN A 677 14.31 1.64 36.68
N PRO A 678 15.19 0.70 36.32
CA PRO A 678 16.29 0.96 35.40
C PRO A 678 15.88 0.91 33.91
N VAL A 679 14.67 0.45 33.60
CA VAL A 679 14.18 0.29 32.22
C VAL A 679 13.33 1.49 31.82
N TYR A 680 12.45 1.94 32.71
CA TYR A 680 11.50 3.02 32.43
C TYR A 680 11.93 4.29 33.18
N THR A 681 12.72 5.13 32.52
CA THR A 681 13.35 6.33 33.14
C THR A 681 12.59 7.63 32.90
N SER A 682 11.64 7.65 31.95
CA SER A 682 10.80 8.80 31.62
C SER A 682 9.32 8.48 31.79
N ASN A 683 8.49 9.51 31.88
CA ASN A 683 7.04 9.36 31.96
C ASN A 683 6.44 8.99 30.59
N LEU A 684 5.35 8.23 30.60
CA LEU A 684 4.56 7.89 29.43
C LEU A 684 3.19 8.58 29.51
N GLY A 685 2.77 9.27 28.45
CA GLY A 685 1.40 9.74 28.35
C GLY A 685 0.43 8.59 28.06
N ALA A 686 -0.57 8.39 28.92
CA ALA A 686 -1.64 7.42 28.68
C ALA A 686 -2.59 7.96 27.59
N ILE A 687 -2.86 7.17 26.57
CA ILE A 687 -3.63 7.58 25.38
C ILE A 687 -4.37 6.39 24.78
N GLY A 688 -5.46 6.65 24.06
CA GLY A 688 -6.24 5.64 23.32
C GLY A 688 -7.13 4.82 24.24
N VAL A 689 -6.53 4.05 25.13
CA VAL A 689 -7.21 3.28 26.17
C VAL A 689 -6.59 3.60 27.53
N LYS A 690 -7.43 3.65 28.57
CA LYS A 690 -7.00 3.58 29.96
C LYS A 690 -7.67 2.38 30.62
N VAL A 691 -6.86 1.41 31.07
CA VAL A 691 -7.32 0.20 31.76
C VAL A 691 -7.05 0.35 33.24
N THR A 692 -8.11 0.38 34.04
CA THR A 692 -8.03 0.40 35.50
C THR A 692 -8.15 -1.02 36.03
N PHE A 693 -7.12 -1.50 36.74
CA PHE A 693 -7.07 -2.87 37.22
C PHE A 693 -6.52 -2.95 38.65
N LYS A 694 -6.75 -4.10 39.30
CA LYS A 694 -6.22 -4.41 40.63
C LYS A 694 -5.24 -5.59 40.53
N PRO A 695 -3.97 -5.44 40.94
CA PRO A 695 -3.02 -6.54 40.99
C PRO A 695 -3.49 -7.66 41.93
N THR A 696 -3.13 -8.89 41.62
CA THR A 696 -3.31 -10.08 42.47
C THR A 696 -1.96 -10.65 42.86
N THR A 697 -1.23 -11.23 41.92
CA THR A 697 0.12 -11.79 42.11
C THR A 697 1.22 -10.89 41.55
N ALA A 698 0.85 -9.95 40.67
CA ALA A 698 1.81 -9.10 39.99
C ALA A 698 2.35 -7.97 40.87
N LYS A 699 3.59 -7.59 40.62
CA LYS A 699 4.23 -6.41 41.23
C LYS A 699 3.97 -5.20 40.35
N VAL A 700 3.59 -4.09 40.97
CA VAL A 700 3.41 -2.80 40.28
C VAL A 700 4.78 -2.19 39.98
N PHE A 701 5.01 -1.85 38.71
CA PHE A 701 6.22 -1.13 38.29
C PHE A 701 5.94 0.29 37.77
N ALA A 702 4.68 0.64 37.53
CA ALA A 702 4.27 1.98 37.14
C ALA A 702 2.86 2.33 37.64
N THR A 703 2.61 3.62 37.88
CA THR A 703 1.34 4.14 38.40
C THR A 703 0.82 5.30 37.55
N PHE A 704 -0.50 5.49 37.57
CA PHE A 704 -1.15 6.72 37.11
C PHE A 704 -0.91 7.87 38.10
N THR A 705 -1.29 9.10 37.73
CA THR A 705 -1.08 10.29 38.58
C THR A 705 -1.77 10.21 39.94
N ASN A 706 -2.90 9.50 40.01
CA ASN A 706 -3.65 9.23 41.24
C ASN A 706 -3.03 8.11 42.13
N GLY A 707 -1.87 7.57 41.76
CA GLY A 707 -1.18 6.48 42.47
C GLY A 707 -1.72 5.08 42.20
N THR A 708 -2.80 4.92 41.43
CA THR A 708 -3.30 3.58 41.08
C THR A 708 -2.38 2.86 40.08
N PRO A 709 -2.35 1.52 40.08
CA PRO A 709 -1.50 0.74 39.17
C PRO A 709 -1.78 1.04 37.69
N ALA A 710 -0.71 1.27 36.93
CA ALA A 710 -0.75 1.48 35.49
C ALA A 710 0.11 0.44 34.74
N GLY A 711 1.15 -0.08 35.36
CA GLY A 711 2.01 -1.13 34.82
C GLY A 711 2.35 -2.18 35.87
N VAL A 712 2.22 -3.46 35.49
CA VAL A 712 2.53 -4.60 36.38
C VAL A 712 3.39 -5.64 35.69
N ILE A 713 4.17 -6.34 36.51
CA ILE A 713 4.96 -7.49 36.10
C ILE A 713 4.63 -8.70 36.98
N ASN A 714 4.39 -9.84 36.33
CA ASN A 714 4.07 -11.10 36.98
C ASN A 714 5.03 -12.20 36.55
N ILE A 715 5.37 -13.09 37.48
CA ILE A 715 6.00 -14.37 37.17
C ILE A 715 4.89 -15.40 37.11
N TYR A 716 4.75 -16.07 35.96
CA TYR A 716 3.70 -17.04 35.73
C TYR A 716 4.31 -18.36 35.29
N GLY A 717 4.35 -19.33 36.21
CA GLY A 717 5.15 -20.54 36.04
C GLY A 717 6.63 -20.21 35.87
N ARG A 718 7.25 -20.68 34.79
CA ARG A 718 8.65 -20.36 34.41
C ARG A 718 8.78 -19.11 33.54
N GLY A 719 7.67 -18.53 33.09
CA GLY A 719 7.64 -17.36 32.23
C GLY A 719 7.45 -16.05 32.98
N LYS A 720 7.34 -14.97 32.22
CA LYS A 720 7.18 -13.60 32.72
C LYS A 720 6.14 -12.87 31.88
N ALA A 721 5.30 -12.08 32.55
CA ALA A 721 4.27 -11.29 31.92
C ALA A 721 4.39 -9.82 32.35
N GLU A 722 4.42 -8.89 31.40
CA GLU A 722 4.27 -7.45 31.66
C GLU A 722 2.92 -6.96 31.10
N PHE A 723 2.25 -6.09 31.83
CA PHE A 723 1.02 -5.43 31.36
C PHE A 723 1.08 -3.93 31.60
N ILE A 724 0.66 -3.15 30.60
CA ILE A 724 0.43 -1.71 30.73
C ILE A 724 -1.03 -1.40 30.40
N GLY A 725 -1.70 -0.68 31.31
CA GLY A 725 -3.08 -0.25 31.15
C GLY A 725 -3.28 0.95 30.22
N SER A 726 -2.53 1.03 29.11
CA SER A 726 -2.68 2.06 28.08
C SER A 726 -2.09 1.61 26.73
N CYS A 727 -1.95 2.53 25.77
CA CYS A 727 -1.44 2.29 24.41
C CYS A 727 -0.05 2.94 24.20
N PRO A 728 1.04 2.32 24.70
CA PRO A 728 2.39 2.87 24.53
C PRO A 728 2.83 3.02 23.07
N GLY A 729 2.37 2.16 22.16
CA GLY A 729 2.66 2.29 20.72
C GLY A 729 2.08 3.59 20.16
N ILE A 730 0.81 3.88 20.46
CA ILE A 730 0.17 5.15 20.07
C ILE A 730 0.90 6.35 20.70
N ALA A 731 1.31 6.25 21.96
CA ALA A 731 2.07 7.31 22.61
C ALA A 731 3.44 7.56 21.92
N TYR A 732 4.13 6.50 21.51
CA TYR A 732 5.37 6.58 20.73
C TYR A 732 5.15 7.32 19.41
N ALA A 733 4.07 7.00 18.70
CA ALA A 733 3.73 7.66 17.45
C ALA A 733 3.29 9.12 17.63
N LYS A 734 2.51 9.42 18.66
CA LYS A 734 2.13 10.80 18.99
C LYS A 734 3.36 11.67 19.21
N GLU A 735 4.37 11.14 19.88
CA GLU A 735 5.62 11.87 20.14
C GLU A 735 6.52 12.01 18.93
N ALA A 736 6.22 11.30 17.83
CA ALA A 736 6.87 11.51 16.55
C ALA A 736 6.48 12.85 15.90
N LYS A 737 5.39 13.50 16.33
CA LYS A 737 4.93 14.82 15.85
C LYS A 737 4.76 14.89 14.32
N PHE A 738 3.90 14.03 13.80
CA PHE A 738 3.59 13.99 12.36
C PHE A 738 3.11 15.34 11.83
N VAL A 739 3.67 15.78 10.71
CA VAL A 739 3.19 16.95 9.96
C VAL A 739 2.25 16.46 8.86
N PHE A 740 1.13 17.17 8.69
CA PHE A 740 0.03 16.78 7.82
C PHE A 740 0.50 16.34 6.43
N ASN A 741 1.32 17.14 5.74
CA ASN A 741 1.72 16.90 4.35
C ASN A 741 3.24 16.72 4.17
N GLU A 742 3.99 16.38 5.22
CA GLU A 742 5.45 16.29 5.16
C GLU A 742 6.03 15.09 5.95
N LEU A 743 7.20 14.61 5.50
CA LEU A 743 8.06 13.63 6.20
C LEU A 743 8.94 14.33 7.25
N LYS A 744 8.33 14.73 8.37
CA LYS A 744 9.00 15.51 9.43
C LYS A 744 8.98 14.85 10.80
N GLU A 745 8.40 13.66 10.90
CA GLU A 745 8.30 12.92 12.13
C GLU A 745 9.68 12.56 12.72
N LYS A 746 9.76 12.56 14.06
CA LYS A 746 10.96 12.33 14.86
C LYS A 746 10.66 11.38 16.01
N TRP A 747 10.92 10.12 15.77
CA TRP A 747 10.69 9.05 16.73
C TRP A 747 11.62 9.16 17.95
N LYS A 748 11.05 9.18 19.16
CA LYS A 748 11.81 9.34 20.42
C LYS A 748 12.12 8.00 21.08
N ASP A 749 13.37 7.85 21.52
CA ASP A 749 13.87 6.64 22.17
C ASP A 749 13.17 6.32 23.49
N GLU A 750 12.87 7.35 24.28
CA GLU A 750 12.23 7.24 25.59
C GLU A 750 10.86 6.53 25.52
N ASN A 751 9.99 6.94 24.60
CA ASN A 751 8.70 6.30 24.38
C ASN A 751 8.84 4.89 23.81
N ARG A 752 9.87 4.64 22.98
CA ARG A 752 10.12 3.30 22.41
C ARG A 752 10.39 2.27 23.50
N GLN A 753 11.11 2.62 24.57
CA GLN A 753 11.36 1.71 25.70
C GLN A 753 10.07 1.27 26.40
N TRP A 754 9.07 2.16 26.50
CA TRP A 754 7.75 1.82 27.01
C TRP A 754 6.98 0.83 26.13
N VAL A 755 7.30 0.75 24.83
CA VAL A 755 6.74 -0.27 23.95
C VAL A 755 7.47 -1.60 24.13
N LEU A 756 8.81 -1.58 24.04
CA LEU A 756 9.66 -2.78 24.10
C LEU A 756 9.56 -3.52 25.44
N GLY A 757 9.58 -2.77 26.54
CA GLY A 757 9.62 -3.35 27.89
C GLY A 757 10.87 -4.16 28.20
N GLU A 758 10.91 -4.77 29.38
CA GLU A 758 12.12 -5.52 29.78
C GLU A 758 12.19 -6.92 29.15
N ILE A 759 11.04 -7.47 28.74
CA ILE A 759 10.97 -8.83 28.22
C ILE A 759 11.72 -9.00 26.90
N ILE A 760 11.90 -7.93 26.12
CA ILE A 760 12.57 -7.97 24.82
C ILE A 760 14.01 -8.48 24.92
N LYS A 761 14.65 -8.37 26.09
CA LYS A 761 15.99 -8.90 26.39
C LYS A 761 16.09 -10.43 26.23
N LYS A 762 14.96 -11.13 26.07
CA LYS A 762 14.91 -12.57 25.75
C LYS A 762 14.96 -12.88 24.25
N ALA A 763 14.95 -11.87 23.39
CA ALA A 763 15.13 -12.02 21.97
C ALA A 763 16.40 -11.29 21.50
N GLU A 764 17.01 -11.83 20.45
CA GLU A 764 18.14 -11.22 19.77
C GLU A 764 17.64 -10.27 18.67
N LYS A 765 18.38 -9.18 18.44
CA LYS A 765 18.15 -8.32 17.28
C LYS A 765 18.64 -9.02 16.02
N LEU A 766 18.08 -8.61 14.89
CA LEU A 766 18.53 -9.04 13.56
C LEU A 766 19.96 -8.55 13.28
N VAL A 767 20.22 -7.30 13.68
CA VAL A 767 21.46 -6.54 13.48
C VAL A 767 21.54 -5.43 14.52
N GLU A 768 22.75 -5.07 14.93
CA GLU A 768 23.00 -3.87 15.72
C GLU A 768 23.38 -2.72 14.78
N ILE A 769 22.62 -1.64 14.81
CA ILE A 769 22.86 -0.43 14.00
C ILE A 769 22.86 0.77 14.95
N SER A 770 23.83 1.68 14.79
CA SER A 770 24.00 2.83 15.67
C SER A 770 22.84 3.83 15.64
N GLN A 771 22.04 3.82 14.58
CA GLN A 771 20.89 4.70 14.40
C GLN A 771 19.60 3.87 14.44
N PRO A 772 18.81 3.93 15.54
CA PRO A 772 17.44 3.45 15.53
C PRO A 772 16.64 4.11 14.41
N VAL A 773 15.54 3.49 13.99
CA VAL A 773 14.66 3.93 12.88
C VAL A 773 15.23 3.64 11.48
N VAL A 774 16.51 3.28 11.34
CA VAL A 774 16.98 2.64 10.12
C VAL A 774 16.44 1.21 10.11
N GLU A 775 15.40 0.96 9.30
CA GLU A 775 14.86 -0.38 9.16
C GLU A 775 15.87 -1.29 8.46
N ALA A 776 15.92 -2.55 8.89
CA ALA A 776 16.85 -3.53 8.36
C ALA A 776 16.18 -4.88 8.06
N GLY A 777 16.59 -5.50 6.97
CA GLY A 777 16.30 -6.89 6.63
C GLY A 777 17.58 -7.63 6.26
N ILE A 778 17.69 -8.92 6.58
CA ILE A 778 18.86 -9.73 6.21
C ILE A 778 18.43 -11.01 5.53
N TYR A 779 18.96 -11.21 4.33
CA TYR A 779 18.90 -12.45 3.57
C TYR A 779 20.21 -13.21 3.73
N ASP A 780 20.14 -14.48 4.12
CA ASP A 780 21.29 -15.38 4.11
C ASP A 780 21.17 -16.37 2.94
N ALA A 781 22.24 -16.48 2.16
CA ALA A 781 22.42 -17.44 1.08
C ALA A 781 23.80 -18.11 1.17
N ASP A 782 24.05 -19.13 0.37
CA ASP A 782 25.34 -19.84 0.42
C ASP A 782 26.53 -18.97 0.06
N LYS A 783 26.33 -18.03 -0.88
CA LYS A 783 27.34 -17.09 -1.39
C LYS A 783 27.65 -15.95 -0.43
N GLY A 784 26.73 -15.62 0.48
CA GLY A 784 26.84 -14.43 1.32
C GLY A 784 25.53 -14.05 2.01
N SER A 785 25.58 -12.97 2.77
CA SER A 785 24.41 -12.31 3.34
C SER A 785 24.16 -10.96 2.64
N ALA A 786 22.91 -10.55 2.49
CA ALA A 786 22.52 -9.23 2.01
C ALA A 786 21.77 -8.50 3.13
N LEU A 787 22.31 -7.38 3.59
CA LEU A 787 21.70 -6.45 4.53
C LEU A 787 21.02 -5.33 3.74
N VAL A 788 19.69 -5.25 3.85
CA VAL A 788 18.88 -4.18 3.27
C VAL A 788 18.66 -3.12 4.33
N LEU A 789 18.86 -1.85 3.99
CA LEU A 789 18.74 -0.71 4.90
C LEU A 789 17.78 0.34 4.34
N ALA A 790 16.82 0.79 5.14
CA ALA A 790 15.90 1.88 4.79
C ALA A 790 15.90 2.97 5.87
N ASN A 791 16.24 4.21 5.50
CA ASN A 791 16.43 5.30 6.46
C ASN A 791 15.15 6.12 6.69
N PHE A 792 14.35 5.73 7.69
CA PHE A 792 13.15 6.48 8.09
C PHE A 792 13.43 7.68 9.01
N THR A 793 14.70 8.10 9.18
CA THR A 793 15.01 9.38 9.85
C THR A 793 14.79 10.59 8.93
N TYR A 794 14.72 10.34 7.62
CA TYR A 794 14.62 11.30 6.50
C TYR A 794 15.77 12.30 6.43
N LYS A 795 16.92 11.96 7.04
CA LYS A 795 18.13 12.76 7.01
C LYS A 795 19.33 11.88 6.68
N PRO A 796 20.28 12.35 5.86
CA PRO A 796 21.53 11.64 5.64
C PRO A 796 22.25 11.34 6.95
N ILE A 797 22.81 10.13 7.04
CA ILE A 797 23.64 9.66 8.15
C ILE A 797 25.05 9.51 7.60
N ASN A 798 26.01 10.28 8.11
CA ASN A 798 27.38 10.29 7.58
C ASN A 798 28.18 9.04 7.94
N ASP A 799 27.93 8.45 9.11
CA ASP A 799 28.65 7.29 9.63
C ASP A 799 27.67 6.36 10.36
N LEU A 800 27.03 5.46 9.62
CA LEU A 800 26.16 4.43 10.16
C LEU A 800 27.01 3.22 10.55
N ASN A 801 27.10 2.93 11.84
CA ASN A 801 27.86 1.78 12.33
C ASN A 801 26.95 0.55 12.37
N VAL A 802 27.42 -0.55 11.77
CA VAL A 802 26.68 -1.81 11.66
C VAL A 802 27.50 -2.94 12.27
N GLU A 803 26.85 -3.76 13.09
CA GLU A 803 27.38 -4.99 13.65
C GLU A 803 26.38 -6.14 13.45
N MET A 804 26.82 -7.22 12.82
CA MET A 804 26.00 -8.41 12.59
C MET A 804 26.76 -9.71 12.81
N ASN A 805 26.04 -10.74 13.24
CA ASN A 805 26.57 -12.08 13.33
C ASN A 805 26.55 -12.75 11.95
N ILE A 806 27.58 -13.53 11.65
CA ILE A 806 27.81 -14.22 10.38
C ILE A 806 28.35 -15.63 10.65
N GLY A 807 27.78 -16.64 9.98
CA GLY A 807 28.18 -18.04 10.20
C GLY A 807 29.46 -18.47 9.48
N LYS A 808 29.93 -17.71 8.49
CA LYS A 808 31.09 -18.04 7.65
C LYS A 808 32.14 -16.92 7.64
N LYS A 809 33.38 -17.24 7.28
CA LYS A 809 34.43 -16.22 7.16
C LYS A 809 34.10 -15.27 6.01
N VAL A 810 34.25 -13.97 6.25
CA VAL A 810 33.92 -12.92 5.27
C VAL A 810 35.14 -12.60 4.40
N LYS A 811 34.95 -12.56 3.08
CA LYS A 811 35.96 -12.15 2.11
C LYS A 811 35.94 -10.66 1.84
N HIS A 812 34.75 -10.09 1.62
CA HIS A 812 34.58 -8.66 1.39
C HIS A 812 33.16 -8.21 1.76
N VAL A 813 33.04 -6.91 2.04
CA VAL A 813 31.77 -6.21 2.27
C VAL A 813 31.61 -5.16 1.18
N PHE A 814 30.46 -5.14 0.51
CA PHE A 814 30.20 -4.27 -0.63
C PHE A 814 28.85 -3.59 -0.49
N SER A 815 28.83 -2.25 -0.48
CA SER A 815 27.62 -1.43 -0.58
C SER A 815 27.25 -1.21 -2.04
N CYS A 816 25.98 -1.41 -2.40
CA CYS A 816 25.50 -1.15 -3.75
C CYS A 816 25.59 0.34 -4.14
N GLU A 817 25.66 1.26 -3.17
CA GLU A 817 25.84 2.70 -3.38
C GLU A 817 27.29 3.18 -3.28
N LYS A 818 28.11 2.59 -2.41
CA LYS A 818 29.45 3.11 -2.03
C LYS A 818 30.60 2.19 -2.45
N GLY A 819 30.32 0.99 -2.93
CA GLY A 819 31.34 0.01 -3.32
C GLY A 819 31.94 -0.72 -2.11
N ASN A 820 33.22 -1.06 -2.18
CA ASN A 820 33.90 -1.83 -1.14
C ASN A 820 33.95 -1.05 0.19
N LEU A 821 33.59 -1.73 1.29
CA LEU A 821 33.64 -1.20 2.64
C LEU A 821 34.76 -1.90 3.43
N ASN A 822 35.43 -1.13 4.28
CA ASN A 822 36.32 -1.68 5.30
C ASN A 822 35.47 -2.36 6.39
N PHE A 823 35.97 -3.49 6.90
CA PHE A 823 35.28 -4.21 7.96
C PHE A 823 36.28 -4.85 8.94
N VAL A 824 35.81 -5.03 10.16
CA VAL A 824 36.51 -5.78 11.21
C VAL A 824 35.76 -7.07 11.45
N LEU A 825 36.49 -8.18 11.50
CA LEU A 825 35.94 -9.51 11.76
C LEU A 825 36.51 -10.03 13.08
N THR A 826 35.64 -10.34 14.03
CA THR A 826 36.03 -10.94 15.32
C THR A 826 35.36 -12.32 15.45
N PRO A 827 36.10 -13.39 15.83
CA PRO A 827 35.47 -14.68 16.13
C PRO A 827 34.40 -14.55 17.23
N ASP A 828 33.31 -15.28 17.07
CA ASP A 828 32.23 -15.40 18.06
C ASP A 828 31.84 -16.88 18.23
N ARG A 829 31.10 -17.23 19.29
CA ARG A 829 30.73 -18.62 19.63
C ARG A 829 30.09 -19.38 18.46
N ASN A 830 29.37 -18.67 17.60
CA ASN A 830 28.61 -19.24 16.48
C ASN A 830 29.16 -18.84 15.11
N GLY A 831 30.42 -18.41 15.01
CA GLY A 831 31.07 -18.01 13.76
C GLY A 831 31.88 -16.74 13.92
N TYR A 832 31.40 -15.66 13.31
CA TYR A 832 32.07 -14.36 13.34
C TYR A 832 31.07 -13.24 13.58
N LYS A 833 31.56 -12.18 14.21
CA LYS A 833 30.91 -10.89 14.30
C LYS A 833 31.63 -9.94 13.37
N ILE A 834 30.89 -9.36 12.44
CA ILE A 834 31.40 -8.36 11.49
C ILE A 834 30.97 -6.97 11.93
N LYS A 835 31.87 -6.01 11.80
CA LYS A 835 31.63 -4.58 12.02
C LYS A 835 32.09 -3.78 10.81
N PHE A 836 31.28 -2.86 10.34
CA PHE A 836 31.64 -1.90 9.29
C PHE A 836 30.85 -0.61 9.48
N SER A 837 31.24 0.44 8.77
CA SER A 837 30.45 1.66 8.70
C SER A 837 30.28 2.15 7.26
N LEU A 838 29.20 2.91 7.03
CA LEU A 838 28.90 3.52 5.74
C LEU A 838 28.08 4.80 5.91
N PRO A 839 28.20 5.77 4.99
CA PRO A 839 27.22 6.83 4.86
C PRO A 839 25.92 6.28 4.25
N LEU A 840 24.78 6.57 4.88
CA LEU A 840 23.45 6.18 4.42
C LEU A 840 22.59 7.42 4.17
N ASP A 841 22.11 7.58 2.93
CA ASP A 841 21.13 8.60 2.59
C ASP A 841 19.70 8.02 2.74
N ILE A 842 19.01 7.66 1.65
CA ILE A 842 17.64 7.11 1.72
C ILE A 842 17.63 5.59 2.01
N ASN A 843 18.40 4.81 1.26
CA ASN A 843 18.45 3.35 1.37
C ASN A 843 19.75 2.79 0.75
N ASP A 844 20.12 1.56 1.12
CA ASP A 844 21.23 0.82 0.51
C ASP A 844 21.03 -0.70 0.70
N ILE A 845 21.75 -1.49 -0.09
CA ILE A 845 21.90 -2.94 0.09
C ILE A 845 23.40 -3.24 0.23
N VAL A 846 23.78 -3.86 1.36
CA VAL A 846 25.16 -4.25 1.65
C VAL A 846 25.29 -5.77 1.55
N LEU A 847 26.19 -6.22 0.68
CA LEU A 847 26.53 -7.62 0.47
C LEU A 847 27.75 -7.99 1.32
N VAL A 848 27.63 -9.07 2.10
CA VAL A 848 28.69 -9.68 2.88
C VAL A 848 28.99 -11.04 2.28
N ASN A 849 30.07 -11.13 1.49
CA ASN A 849 30.38 -12.32 0.70
C ASN A 849 31.35 -13.26 1.43
N PHE A 850 31.15 -14.58 1.29
CA PHE A 850 31.91 -15.64 1.97
C PHE A 850 32.97 -16.32 1.10
#